data_AF-A0A1B0DMR2-F1
#
_entry.id   AF-A0A1B0DMR2-F1
#
_cell.length_a   1.000
_cell.length_b   1.000
_cell.length_c   1.000
_cell.angle_alpha   90.00
_cell.angle_beta   90.00
_cell.angle_gamma   90.00
#
_symmetry.space_group_name_H-M   'P 1'
#
loop_
_entity.id
_entity.type
_entity.pdbx_description
1 polymer ?
#
loop_
_entity_poly.entity_id
_entity_poly.type
_entity_poly.pdbx_seq_one_letter_code
_entity_poly.pdbx_strand_id
1 'polypeptide(L)'
;MSEAFLLFSTFSTVRAIYREEDRSQSSNSSPLSRDVLTSSFSELSNFSQSWQKVDINTAMFTPDITPLTLAAHRNNYEILKILLDRGATIPAPHDVKCGCDDCIRLSSEDSLRHSLSRVNEYKALASPSLMALSSTDPLLTAFQLSWELRNLAMAEQECKSDYVELRRQCQQFAVDLLDQSRSSQELAIILNHDPDSPPYMDGDHMKLARLELAIDYKQKKFVAHPNIQQLLAALWYEGVPGFRRKSAMQKMTICVRVALLFPLYCALYMVAPTCSTGELMRKPFMKFLIHASSYLFFLFLLILVSQRAEVQVILLFGTESMRRALEEELMRQRGNGPTYLELLVVVYVLGFIWEETQEIFAEGMRSYLRNMWNFIDFMRNFLYCLVACLRVFAYIQQNSEISKDPSTAYIAREHWDDFDPQLIAEGLFAAANIFSALKLVHLFSINPHLGPLQISLGRMVIDIVKFFFIYSLVLFAFACGLNQLLWYFADLEKKKCYSLPGGLPDWNAHSDSCMKWRRFGNLFESSQSLFWASFGMVELETFELAGIKSYTRFWGLLMFGSYSVINVIVLLNLLIAMMSNSYAMIDEHSDTEWKFARTKLWMSYFEDSSTLPPPFNIFPTMKLLMRLCGRSKKKRVIERKSTIRRNQEKEREHRYTSVIRALVWRYVSAMHRKCEEDTVTEDDINEVKMEISAMRYELIEVLGRNGMDVSIVERKEKTVLAKRMKVWERRLMKDFHVAPVGTEAEEEAPEEPPAGPETGLAKFRRVARQVASSSTAHKWGQVIQDVGIQTNSQIGRCRNRESFKNQQNLLRAMEEARKLVERSPLHRSGSVSPVEIVDPTANTLMELLKNIKEEINEISPMNTLKPSSQRFICTQVANCDPNGVSVDMDTSPSPVPGIGNLTGTMSLDLPKPLTIDEKKFLLAVERGDLANVRRMLQKAARKHHFNINCMDSLGRGALTLAIDGENLEMVELLVIMGVETRDALLQAINAEFVEAVELLLEHEELIHKDGEPYVSNSI
;
A
#
# COMPACT_ATOMS: atom_id res chain seq x y z
N MET A 1 -34.78 14.97 -12.23
CA MET A 1 -33.74 14.75 -11.20
C MET A 1 -34.31 14.28 -9.86
N SER A 2 -35.59 14.57 -9.53
CA SER A 2 -36.21 14.09 -8.28
C SER A 2 -36.79 12.66 -8.31
N GLU A 3 -37.04 12.07 -9.49
CA GLU A 3 -37.55 10.68 -9.58
C GLU A 3 -36.45 9.61 -9.59
N ALA A 4 -35.20 9.99 -9.87
CA ALA A 4 -34.05 9.08 -9.77
C ALA A 4 -33.67 8.76 -8.31
N PHE A 5 -34.06 9.60 -7.35
CA PHE A 5 -33.80 9.41 -5.92
C PHE A 5 -34.78 8.43 -5.26
N LEU A 6 -36.00 8.29 -5.80
CA LEU A 6 -37.03 7.38 -5.27
C LEU A 6 -36.79 5.90 -5.62
N LEU A 7 -36.09 5.63 -6.73
CA LEU A 7 -35.64 4.28 -7.09
C LEU A 7 -34.39 3.83 -6.32
N PHE A 8 -33.60 4.77 -5.77
CA PHE A 8 -32.45 4.45 -4.91
C PHE A 8 -32.85 4.11 -3.47
N SER A 9 -33.94 4.70 -2.97
CA SER A 9 -34.48 4.44 -1.62
C SER A 9 -35.10 3.03 -1.50
N THR A 10 -35.78 2.56 -2.54
CA THR A 10 -36.48 1.26 -2.54
C THR A 10 -35.54 0.05 -2.70
N PHE A 11 -34.32 0.24 -3.22
CA PHE A 11 -33.31 -0.82 -3.29
C PHE A 11 -32.51 -1.03 -1.99
N SER A 12 -32.55 -0.08 -1.06
CA SER A 12 -31.87 -0.21 0.24
C SER A 12 -32.67 -1.07 1.23
N THR A 13 -34.00 -1.18 1.04
CA THR A 13 -34.89 -1.94 1.93
C THR A 13 -35.03 -3.42 1.55
N VAL A 14 -34.65 -3.82 0.33
CA VAL A 14 -34.71 -5.23 -0.13
C VAL A 14 -33.43 -6.01 0.22
N ARG A 15 -32.34 -5.34 0.59
CA ARG A 15 -31.09 -5.99 1.05
C ARG A 15 -31.13 -6.44 2.52
N ALA A 16 -32.21 -6.10 3.24
CA ALA A 16 -32.43 -6.50 4.63
C ALA A 16 -33.30 -7.77 4.78
N ILE A 17 -33.82 -8.34 3.68
CA ILE A 17 -34.78 -9.47 3.74
C ILE A 17 -34.19 -10.79 3.19
N TYR A 18 -32.95 -10.79 2.67
CA TYR A 18 -32.28 -12.00 2.12
C TYR A 18 -31.03 -12.43 2.92
N ARG A 19 -30.99 -12.17 4.23
CA ARG A 19 -29.88 -12.58 5.10
C ARG A 19 -30.33 -13.26 6.40
N GLU A 20 -31.46 -13.96 6.35
CA GLU A 20 -32.07 -14.59 7.53
C GLU A 20 -32.54 -16.03 7.31
N GLU A 21 -31.98 -16.74 6.33
CA GLU A 21 -32.41 -18.10 5.96
C GLU A 21 -31.26 -19.12 5.86
N ASP A 22 -30.27 -19.01 6.75
CA ASP A 22 -29.24 -20.06 6.97
C ASP A 22 -28.86 -20.24 8.46
N ARG A 23 -29.77 -19.88 9.38
CA ARG A 23 -29.68 -20.19 10.81
C ARG A 23 -30.97 -20.81 11.32
N SER A 24 -31.21 -22.08 11.01
CA SER A 24 -32.09 -22.95 11.82
C SER A 24 -32.08 -24.39 11.31
N GLN A 25 -31.02 -25.15 11.63
CA GLN A 25 -31.11 -26.61 11.79
C GLN A 25 -29.86 -27.13 12.51
N SER A 26 -29.93 -27.22 13.85
CA SER A 26 -29.38 -28.30 14.69
C SER A 26 -29.22 -27.84 16.14
N SER A 27 -30.33 -27.74 16.86
CA SER A 27 -30.34 -28.02 18.30
C SER A 27 -30.98 -29.39 18.51
N ASN A 28 -30.21 -30.35 19.03
CA ASN A 28 -30.64 -31.35 20.02
C ASN A 28 -29.58 -32.44 20.21
N SER A 29 -28.68 -32.21 21.16
CA SER A 29 -28.22 -33.26 22.07
C SER A 29 -27.73 -32.60 23.37
N SER A 30 -28.31 -33.07 24.47
CA SER A 30 -28.21 -32.63 25.85
C SER A 30 -26.79 -32.56 26.44
N PRO A 31 -26.60 -31.83 27.56
CA PRO A 31 -25.30 -31.44 28.10
C PRO A 31 -24.84 -32.40 29.21
N LEU A 32 -23.74 -33.10 29.01
CA LEU A 32 -22.93 -33.65 30.09
C LEU A 32 -21.56 -34.00 29.52
N SER A 33 -20.50 -33.63 30.24
CA SER A 33 -19.07 -33.89 29.93
C SER A 33 -18.38 -32.89 29.00
N ARG A 34 -18.37 -31.59 29.34
CA ARG A 34 -17.43 -30.61 28.72
C ARG A 34 -16.67 -29.70 29.68
N ASP A 35 -16.75 -29.94 30.99
CA ASP A 35 -16.08 -29.10 32.01
C ASP A 35 -14.66 -29.56 32.39
N VAL A 36 -13.94 -30.29 31.52
CA VAL A 36 -12.56 -30.75 31.82
C VAL A 36 -11.55 -30.43 30.71
N LEU A 37 -11.95 -29.78 29.62
CA LEU A 37 -11.05 -29.50 28.48
C LEU A 37 -10.94 -28.01 28.09
N THR A 38 -11.59 -27.12 28.84
CA THR A 38 -11.52 -25.66 28.63
C THR A 38 -10.50 -24.96 29.53
N SER A 39 -9.90 -25.66 30.51
CA SER A 39 -8.77 -25.12 31.29
C SER A 39 -7.41 -25.38 30.63
N SER A 40 -7.32 -26.29 29.66
CA SER A 40 -6.06 -26.66 28.98
C SER A 40 -5.84 -25.93 27.64
N PHE A 41 -6.81 -25.11 27.19
CA PHE A 41 -6.69 -24.34 25.94
C PHE A 41 -6.31 -22.86 26.18
N SER A 42 -6.50 -22.35 27.39
CA SER A 42 -6.00 -21.04 27.84
C SER A 42 -4.49 -21.03 28.11
N GLU A 43 -3.83 -22.19 28.13
CA GLU A 43 -2.38 -22.31 28.30
C GLU A 43 -1.60 -22.30 26.97
N LEU A 44 -2.27 -22.52 25.84
CA LEU A 44 -1.63 -22.58 24.52
C LEU A 44 -1.61 -21.25 23.75
N SER A 45 -2.43 -20.26 24.13
CA SER A 45 -2.35 -18.89 23.59
C SER A 45 -1.34 -18.01 24.33
N ASN A 46 -0.77 -18.49 25.44
CA ASN A 46 0.33 -17.83 26.15
C ASN A 46 1.71 -18.21 25.58
N PHE A 47 1.77 -19.02 24.52
CA PHE A 47 3.01 -19.55 23.98
C PHE A 47 3.82 -18.56 23.10
N SER A 48 3.31 -17.35 22.86
CA SER A 48 3.96 -16.35 22.00
C SER A 48 4.40 -15.06 22.70
N GLN A 49 4.33 -14.99 24.03
CA GLN A 49 4.72 -13.79 24.79
C GLN A 49 5.56 -14.15 26.01
N SER A 50 6.80 -14.56 25.78
CA SER A 50 7.84 -14.38 26.78
C SER A 50 9.19 -14.35 26.07
N TRP A 51 9.69 -13.16 25.77
CA TRP A 51 11.15 -12.95 25.68
C TRP A 51 11.62 -11.89 26.69
N GLN A 52 10.73 -11.42 27.58
CA GLN A 52 11.04 -10.39 28.57
C GLN A 52 9.98 -10.31 29.68
N LYS A 53 10.46 -10.10 30.91
CA LYS A 53 9.66 -9.50 31.99
C LYS A 53 10.52 -8.45 32.69
N VAL A 54 10.93 -7.43 31.95
CA VAL A 54 11.51 -6.20 32.53
C VAL A 54 10.36 -5.31 32.98
N ASP A 55 10.53 -4.62 34.11
CA ASP A 55 9.54 -3.65 34.61
C ASP A 55 9.22 -2.61 33.53
N ILE A 56 7.93 -2.30 33.34
CA ILE A 56 7.44 -1.37 32.29
C ILE A 56 8.13 0.00 32.38
N ASN A 57 8.51 0.41 33.59
CA ASN A 57 9.17 1.70 33.83
C ASN A 57 10.68 1.69 33.53
N THR A 58 11.27 0.53 33.25
CA THR A 58 12.72 0.33 33.06
C THR A 58 13.05 -0.27 31.69
N ALA A 59 12.07 -0.84 30.99
CA ALA A 59 12.24 -1.39 29.65
C ALA A 59 12.62 -0.31 28.63
N MET A 60 13.64 -0.57 27.82
CA MET A 60 14.08 0.36 26.77
C MET A 60 13.17 0.32 25.54
N PHE A 61 12.58 -0.85 25.30
CA PHE A 61 11.67 -1.10 24.17
C PHE A 61 10.22 -1.22 24.66
N THR A 62 9.28 -0.94 23.77
CA THR A 62 7.88 -1.15 24.10
C THR A 62 7.60 -2.66 24.21
N PRO A 63 6.78 -3.09 25.19
CA PRO A 63 6.57 -4.51 25.50
C PRO A 63 5.86 -5.33 24.41
N ASP A 64 5.38 -4.69 23.35
CA ASP A 64 4.83 -5.30 22.14
C ASP A 64 5.90 -5.68 21.10
N ILE A 65 7.14 -5.19 21.25
CA ILE A 65 8.23 -5.49 20.32
C ILE A 65 8.86 -6.84 20.65
N THR A 66 8.78 -7.76 19.69
CA THR A 66 9.50 -9.04 19.70
C THR A 66 10.87 -8.90 19.02
N PRO A 67 11.83 -9.80 19.31
CA PRO A 67 13.13 -9.84 18.62
C PRO A 67 13.00 -9.87 17.09
N LEU A 68 12.06 -10.67 16.57
CA LEU A 68 11.81 -10.77 15.13
C LEU A 68 11.23 -9.46 14.56
N THR A 69 10.33 -8.78 15.28
CA THR A 69 9.81 -7.48 14.83
C THR A 69 10.90 -6.41 14.82
N LEU A 70 11.79 -6.39 15.80
CA LEU A 70 12.87 -5.41 15.86
C LEU A 70 13.91 -5.65 14.76
N ALA A 71 14.30 -6.90 14.53
CA ALA A 71 15.19 -7.28 13.44
C ALA A 71 14.60 -6.90 12.07
N ALA A 72 13.28 -7.07 11.91
CA ALA A 72 12.57 -6.64 10.72
C ALA A 72 12.56 -5.11 10.56
N HIS A 73 12.43 -4.34 11.66
CA HIS A 73 12.50 -2.87 11.61
C HIS A 73 13.89 -2.38 11.18
N ARG A 74 14.96 -3.08 11.57
CA ARG A 74 16.34 -2.81 11.12
C ARG A 74 16.63 -3.32 9.71
N ASN A 75 15.77 -4.19 9.17
CA ASN A 75 15.90 -4.76 7.83
C ASN A 75 17.23 -5.54 7.61
N ASN A 76 17.87 -6.00 8.67
CA ASN A 76 19.11 -6.80 8.60
C ASN A 76 18.79 -8.25 8.21
N TYR A 77 19.31 -8.67 7.05
CA TYR A 77 19.01 -9.99 6.46
C TYR A 77 19.56 -11.16 7.28
N GLU A 78 20.74 -11.01 7.89
CA GLU A 78 21.43 -12.11 8.59
C GLU A 78 20.75 -12.43 9.92
N ILE A 79 20.48 -11.41 10.73
CA ILE A 79 19.75 -11.53 11.99
C ILE A 79 18.36 -12.13 11.76
N LEU A 80 17.64 -11.64 10.74
CA LEU A 80 16.33 -12.18 10.37
C LEU A 80 16.40 -13.66 10.00
N LYS A 81 17.42 -14.06 9.25
CA LYS A 81 17.61 -15.47 8.86
C LYS A 81 17.89 -16.35 10.08
N ILE A 82 18.77 -15.92 10.99
CA ILE A 82 19.09 -16.63 12.24
C ILE A 82 17.81 -16.87 13.07
N LEU A 83 16.97 -15.84 13.20
CA LEU A 83 15.70 -15.93 13.95
C LEU A 83 14.66 -16.81 13.25
N LEU A 84 14.55 -16.76 11.92
CA LEU A 84 13.62 -17.56 11.14
C LEU A 84 14.02 -19.04 11.10
N ASP A 85 15.31 -19.35 10.98
CA ASP A 85 15.83 -20.72 11.00
C ASP A 85 15.55 -21.40 12.35
N ARG A 86 15.44 -20.61 13.43
CA ARG A 86 15.01 -21.04 14.77
C ARG A 86 13.49 -21.07 14.98
N GLY A 87 12.71 -20.74 13.97
CA GLY A 87 11.25 -20.87 13.98
C GLY A 87 10.48 -19.70 14.60
N ALA A 88 11.09 -18.53 14.77
CA ALA A 88 10.36 -17.33 15.22
C ALA A 88 9.26 -16.93 14.23
N THR A 89 8.10 -16.49 14.72
CA THR A 89 6.95 -16.09 13.89
C THR A 89 6.33 -14.77 14.36
N ILE A 90 5.93 -13.93 13.40
CA ILE A 90 5.13 -12.72 13.67
C ILE A 90 3.64 -13.07 13.59
N PRO A 91 2.81 -12.74 14.60
CA PRO A 91 1.36 -12.93 14.52
C PRO A 91 0.77 -12.07 13.39
N ALA A 92 -0.23 -12.61 12.69
CA ALA A 92 -0.91 -11.84 11.66
C ALA A 92 -1.86 -10.81 12.31
N PRO A 93 -1.72 -9.50 12.02
CA PRO A 93 -2.58 -8.48 12.59
C PRO A 93 -4.05 -8.72 12.23
N HIS A 94 -4.93 -8.53 13.21
CA HIS A 94 -6.36 -8.53 13.00
C HIS A 94 -6.80 -7.28 12.22
N ASP A 95 -7.94 -7.38 11.51
CA ASP A 95 -8.55 -6.21 10.88
C ASP A 95 -8.97 -5.17 11.94
N VAL A 96 -8.91 -3.88 11.59
CA VAL A 96 -9.27 -2.76 12.48
C VAL A 96 -10.70 -2.90 13.02
N LYS A 97 -11.56 -3.54 12.23
CA LYS A 97 -12.98 -3.77 12.54
C LYS A 97 -13.24 -5.11 13.24
N CYS A 98 -12.20 -5.80 13.68
CA CYS A 98 -12.34 -7.06 14.41
C CYS A 98 -13.02 -6.81 15.75
N GLY A 99 -14.04 -7.63 16.05
CA GLY A 99 -14.79 -7.59 17.31
C GLY A 99 -14.53 -8.81 18.19
N CYS A 100 -13.33 -9.40 18.15
CA CYS A 100 -12.98 -10.48 19.07
C CYS A 100 -12.71 -9.94 20.48
N ASP A 101 -12.92 -10.78 21.50
CA ASP A 101 -12.78 -10.38 22.90
C ASP A 101 -11.37 -9.84 23.22
N ASP A 102 -10.33 -10.40 22.60
CA ASP A 102 -8.95 -9.93 22.77
C ASP A 102 -8.73 -8.50 22.26
N CYS A 103 -9.22 -8.18 21.05
CA CYS A 103 -9.08 -6.83 20.48
C CYS A 103 -9.91 -5.80 21.25
N ILE A 104 -11.11 -6.19 21.72
CA ILE A 104 -11.96 -5.32 22.53
C ILE A 104 -11.28 -5.05 23.87
N ARG A 105 -10.74 -6.08 24.52
CA ARG A 105 -10.02 -5.96 25.79
C ARG A 105 -8.80 -5.06 25.66
N LEU A 106 -7.89 -5.35 24.72
CA LEU A 106 -6.69 -4.54 24.47
C LEU A 106 -7.02 -3.08 24.14
N SER A 107 -8.05 -2.86 23.31
CA SER A 107 -8.50 -1.50 22.98
C SER A 107 -9.16 -0.78 24.15
N SER A 108 -9.80 -1.49 25.09
CA SER A 108 -10.44 -0.89 26.27
C SER A 108 -9.45 -0.58 27.38
N GLU A 109 -8.39 -1.38 27.50
CA GLU A 109 -7.29 -1.17 28.45
C GLU A 109 -6.39 -0.03 27.97
N ASP A 110 -5.91 -0.08 26.72
CA ASP A 110 -5.04 0.94 26.13
C ASP A 110 -5.18 1.00 24.60
N SER A 111 -5.99 1.94 24.13
CA SER A 111 -6.21 2.15 22.71
C SER A 111 -4.96 2.61 21.95
N LEU A 112 -4.09 3.40 22.59
CA LEU A 112 -2.89 3.93 21.94
C LEU A 112 -1.89 2.79 21.71
N ARG A 113 -1.62 2.00 22.75
CA ARG A 113 -0.70 0.86 22.66
C ARG A 113 -1.20 -0.19 21.68
N HIS A 114 -2.51 -0.46 21.65
CA HIS A 114 -3.10 -1.36 20.66
C HIS A 114 -2.92 -0.84 19.22
N SER A 115 -3.07 0.47 18.98
CA SER A 115 -2.81 1.07 17.67
C SER A 115 -1.33 1.05 17.28
N LEU A 116 -0.43 1.35 18.22
CA LEU A 116 1.01 1.39 17.97
C LEU A 116 1.58 0.00 17.71
N SER A 117 1.12 -1.01 18.47
CA SER A 117 1.49 -2.41 18.29
C SER A 117 1.12 -2.92 16.89
N ARG A 118 -0.07 -2.56 16.40
CA ARG A 118 -0.48 -2.88 15.02
C ARG A 118 0.44 -2.22 13.98
N VAL A 119 0.81 -0.95 14.17
CA VAL A 119 1.74 -0.26 13.27
C VAL A 119 3.11 -0.95 13.30
N ASN A 120 3.60 -1.34 14.48
CA ASN A 120 4.86 -2.08 14.65
C ASN A 120 4.86 -3.45 13.95
N GLU A 121 3.76 -4.20 14.06
CA GLU A 121 3.56 -5.47 13.35
C GLU A 121 3.58 -5.27 11.83
N TYR A 122 2.84 -4.28 11.31
CA TYR A 122 2.83 -3.97 9.88
C TYR A 122 4.18 -3.45 9.38
N LYS A 123 4.91 -2.69 10.20
CA LYS A 123 6.27 -2.23 9.90
C LYS A 123 7.23 -3.40 9.78
N ALA A 124 7.11 -4.40 10.66
CA ALA A 124 7.90 -5.63 10.56
C ALA A 124 7.55 -6.41 9.28
N LEU A 125 6.27 -6.64 8.99
CA LEU A 125 5.80 -7.37 7.81
C LEU A 125 6.17 -6.67 6.48
N ALA A 126 6.27 -5.34 6.49
CA ALA A 126 6.62 -4.52 5.32
C ALA A 126 8.12 -4.48 5.01
N SER A 127 8.96 -5.04 5.88
CA SER A 127 10.41 -5.05 5.67
C SER A 127 10.81 -5.90 4.45
N PRO A 128 11.63 -5.36 3.54
CA PRO A 128 12.09 -6.06 2.34
C PRO A 128 12.78 -7.40 2.62
N SER A 129 13.67 -7.44 3.62
CA SER A 129 14.44 -8.63 3.98
C SER A 129 13.53 -9.74 4.50
N LEU A 130 12.53 -9.43 5.32
CA LEU A 130 11.57 -10.42 5.81
C LEU A 130 10.70 -10.96 4.70
N MET A 131 10.19 -10.10 3.80
CA MET A 131 9.42 -10.54 2.64
C MET A 131 10.25 -11.46 1.73
N ALA A 132 11.52 -11.14 1.51
CA ALA A 132 12.43 -11.95 0.69
C ALA A 132 12.69 -13.35 1.28
N LEU A 133 12.76 -13.48 2.61
CA LEU A 133 13.06 -14.73 3.30
C LEU A 133 11.83 -15.63 3.55
N SER A 134 10.70 -15.03 3.93
CA SER A 134 9.54 -15.77 4.48
C SER A 134 8.44 -16.09 3.46
N SER A 135 8.40 -15.37 2.34
CA SER A 135 7.35 -15.50 1.34
C SER A 135 7.74 -16.46 0.20
N THR A 136 6.78 -17.26 -0.25
CA THR A 136 6.96 -18.11 -1.45
C THR A 136 6.88 -17.31 -2.75
N ASP A 137 6.06 -16.26 -2.73
CA ASP A 137 5.88 -15.29 -3.81
C ASP A 137 6.01 -13.86 -3.24
N PRO A 138 7.23 -13.29 -3.23
CA PRO A 138 7.48 -11.96 -2.66
C PRO A 138 6.77 -10.84 -3.40
N LEU A 139 6.55 -10.98 -4.71
CA LEU A 139 5.85 -9.97 -5.50
C LEU A 139 4.37 -9.90 -5.12
N LEU A 140 3.69 -11.04 -5.04
CA LEU A 140 2.29 -11.08 -4.64
C LEU A 140 2.10 -10.58 -3.20
N THR A 141 2.98 -10.99 -2.29
CA THR A 141 2.96 -10.59 -0.88
C THR A 141 3.10 -9.07 -0.76
N ALA A 142 4.08 -8.47 -1.46
CA ALA A 142 4.26 -7.02 -1.50
C ALA A 142 3.03 -6.29 -2.07
N PHE A 143 2.39 -6.84 -3.11
CA PHE A 143 1.19 -6.25 -3.69
C PHE A 143 0.01 -6.26 -2.71
N GLN A 144 -0.23 -7.39 -2.05
CA GLN A 144 -1.30 -7.55 -1.07
C GLN A 144 -1.07 -6.64 0.15
N LEU A 145 0.13 -6.67 0.72
CA LEU A 145 0.47 -5.87 1.89
C LEU A 145 0.34 -4.37 1.61
N SER A 146 0.83 -3.90 0.46
CA SER A 146 0.70 -2.49 0.05
C SER A 146 -0.77 -2.05 -0.13
N TRP A 147 -1.66 -2.97 -0.49
CA TRP A 147 -3.09 -2.71 -0.61
C TRP A 147 -3.80 -2.69 0.73
N GLU A 148 -3.42 -3.58 1.64
CA GLU A 148 -3.91 -3.58 3.02
C GLU A 148 -3.50 -2.29 3.74
N LEU A 149 -2.23 -1.90 3.66
CA LEU A 149 -1.70 -0.64 4.20
C LEU A 149 -2.44 0.59 3.64
N ARG A 150 -2.81 0.57 2.35
CA ARG A 150 -3.64 1.62 1.75
C ARG A 150 -5.02 1.72 2.41
N ASN A 151 -5.66 0.59 2.69
CA ASN A 151 -7.00 0.57 3.27
C ASN A 151 -6.94 0.98 4.75
N LEU A 152 -5.90 0.56 5.47
CA LEU A 152 -5.61 0.96 6.85
C LEU A 152 -5.38 2.47 6.96
N ALA A 153 -4.59 3.05 6.05
CA ALA A 153 -4.37 4.50 5.97
C ALA A 153 -5.64 5.32 5.70
N MET A 154 -6.73 4.69 5.23
CA MET A 154 -8.04 5.33 5.10
C MET A 154 -8.97 5.06 6.29
N ALA A 155 -8.73 3.98 7.04
CA ALA A 155 -9.51 3.60 8.22
C ALA A 155 -9.01 4.34 9.47
N GLU A 156 -7.69 4.44 9.64
CA GLU A 156 -7.00 5.14 10.72
C GLU A 156 -6.34 6.39 10.15
N GLN A 157 -6.87 7.56 10.49
CA GLN A 157 -6.41 8.83 9.93
C GLN A 157 -5.20 9.37 10.70
N GLU A 158 -5.04 8.96 11.96
CA GLU A 158 -4.00 9.37 12.90
C GLU A 158 -2.61 8.87 12.47
N CYS A 159 -2.48 7.57 12.16
CA CYS A 159 -1.23 6.93 11.71
C CYS A 159 -1.10 6.86 10.17
N LYS A 160 -1.82 7.72 9.45
CA LYS A 160 -1.89 7.67 7.98
C LYS A 160 -0.52 7.86 7.31
N SER A 161 0.34 8.72 7.84
CA SER A 161 1.70 8.94 7.29
C SER A 161 2.50 7.64 7.28
N ASP A 162 2.45 6.90 8.38
CA ASP A 162 3.29 5.73 8.62
C ASP A 162 2.86 4.60 7.70
N TYR A 163 1.56 4.32 7.61
CA TYR A 163 1.04 3.33 6.67
C TYR A 163 1.31 3.69 5.20
N VAL A 164 1.26 4.99 4.84
CA VAL A 164 1.59 5.43 3.48
C VAL A 164 3.07 5.23 3.18
N GLU A 165 3.96 5.42 4.16
CA GLU A 165 5.38 5.19 4.00
C GLU A 165 5.73 3.71 3.91
N LEU A 166 5.19 2.87 4.82
CA LEU A 166 5.33 1.40 4.73
C LEU A 166 4.78 0.86 3.41
N ARG A 167 3.68 1.44 2.92
CA ARG A 167 3.15 1.10 1.61
C ARG A 167 4.18 1.43 0.52
N ARG A 168 4.78 2.62 0.53
CA ARG A 168 5.82 2.99 -0.46
C ARG A 168 7.00 2.02 -0.42
N GLN A 169 7.43 1.61 0.77
CA GLN A 169 8.49 0.62 0.97
C GLN A 169 8.15 -0.72 0.29
N CYS A 170 6.93 -1.25 0.51
CA CYS A 170 6.46 -2.47 -0.15
C CYS A 170 6.42 -2.34 -1.69
N GLN A 171 5.96 -1.18 -2.18
CA GLN A 171 5.90 -0.91 -3.62
C GLN A 171 7.30 -0.80 -4.23
N GLN A 172 8.24 -0.20 -3.51
CA GLN A 172 9.62 -0.04 -3.95
C GLN A 172 10.34 -1.39 -3.97
N PHE A 173 10.17 -2.24 -2.95
CA PHE A 173 10.71 -3.60 -2.95
C PHE A 173 10.29 -4.40 -4.19
N ALA A 174 9.01 -4.32 -4.59
CA ALA A 174 8.55 -5.02 -5.78
C ALA A 174 9.20 -4.50 -7.08
N VAL A 175 9.54 -3.20 -7.13
CA VAL A 175 10.29 -2.60 -8.24
C VAL A 175 11.74 -3.07 -8.21
N ASP A 176 12.40 -2.96 -7.06
CA ASP A 176 13.82 -3.32 -6.91
C ASP A 176 14.07 -4.81 -7.21
N LEU A 177 13.12 -5.69 -6.85
CA LEU A 177 13.17 -7.11 -7.20
C LEU A 177 13.04 -7.36 -8.70
N LEU A 178 12.20 -6.57 -9.38
CA LEU A 178 12.03 -6.62 -10.83
C LEU A 178 13.24 -6.05 -11.58
N ASP A 179 13.93 -5.05 -11.02
CA ASP A 179 15.16 -4.48 -11.57
C ASP A 179 16.27 -5.54 -11.71
N GLN A 180 16.24 -6.60 -10.90
CA GLN A 180 17.18 -7.72 -10.97
C GLN A 180 16.93 -8.71 -12.12
N SER A 181 15.85 -8.51 -12.90
CA SER A 181 15.57 -9.31 -14.10
C SER A 181 16.54 -8.98 -15.22
N ARG A 182 17.20 -10.00 -15.78
CA ARG A 182 18.24 -9.82 -16.82
C ARG A 182 17.78 -10.25 -18.21
N SER A 183 16.74 -11.07 -18.29
CA SER A 183 16.21 -11.62 -19.54
C SER A 183 14.73 -11.31 -19.72
N SER A 184 14.31 -11.10 -20.97
CA SER A 184 12.89 -10.99 -21.33
C SER A 184 12.12 -12.29 -21.05
N GLN A 185 12.80 -13.43 -21.01
CA GLN A 185 12.20 -14.72 -20.64
C GLN A 185 11.92 -14.79 -19.13
N GLU A 186 12.90 -14.41 -18.29
CA GLU A 186 12.68 -14.30 -16.83
C GLU A 186 11.47 -13.39 -16.56
N LEU A 187 11.42 -12.24 -17.24
CA LEU A 187 10.32 -11.29 -17.13
C LEU A 187 8.98 -11.86 -17.59
N ALA A 188 8.93 -12.56 -18.74
CA ALA A 188 7.70 -13.15 -19.26
C ALA A 188 7.14 -14.25 -18.33
N ILE A 189 8.01 -15.06 -17.71
CA ILE A 189 7.61 -16.08 -16.73
C ILE A 189 6.94 -15.43 -15.52
N ILE A 190 7.52 -14.34 -15.00
CA ILE A 190 6.99 -13.60 -13.84
C ILE A 190 5.62 -12.97 -14.16
N LEU A 191 5.52 -12.28 -15.30
CA LEU A 191 4.33 -11.52 -15.66
C LEU A 191 3.14 -12.40 -16.06
N ASN A 192 3.38 -13.62 -16.52
CA ASN A 192 2.33 -14.58 -16.85
C ASN A 192 2.00 -15.55 -15.71
N HIS A 193 2.67 -15.45 -14.57
CA HIS A 193 2.44 -16.41 -13.50
C HIS A 193 1.06 -16.20 -12.87
N ASP A 194 0.21 -17.20 -13.05
CA ASP A 194 -1.11 -17.35 -12.46
C ASP A 194 -1.22 -18.78 -11.90
N PRO A 195 -1.56 -18.94 -10.61
CA PRO A 195 -1.70 -20.27 -9.99
C PRO A 195 -2.82 -21.11 -10.61
N ASP A 196 -3.85 -20.49 -11.18
CA ASP A 196 -5.08 -21.19 -11.60
C ASP A 196 -5.12 -21.50 -13.11
N SER A 197 -4.21 -20.93 -13.92
CA SER A 197 -4.23 -21.07 -15.38
C SER A 197 -3.00 -21.80 -15.94
N PRO A 198 -3.14 -22.46 -17.12
CA PRO A 198 -2.01 -23.12 -17.74
C PRO A 198 -0.93 -22.10 -18.12
N PRO A 199 0.33 -22.51 -18.05
CA PRO A 199 1.50 -21.66 -18.07
C PRO A 199 1.73 -21.14 -19.48
N TYR A 200 2.43 -20.03 -19.55
CA TYR A 200 2.93 -19.52 -20.80
C TYR A 200 4.03 -20.44 -21.35
N MET A 201 3.85 -20.95 -22.57
CA MET A 201 4.90 -21.58 -23.37
C MET A 201 5.32 -20.62 -24.48
N ASP A 202 6.58 -20.69 -24.89
CA ASP A 202 7.08 -19.90 -26.02
C ASP A 202 6.25 -20.20 -27.28
N GLY A 203 5.53 -19.18 -27.77
CA GLY A 203 4.62 -19.29 -28.92
C GLY A 203 3.12 -19.27 -28.56
N ASP A 204 2.76 -19.38 -27.29
CA ASP A 204 1.38 -19.16 -26.83
C ASP A 204 1.07 -17.66 -26.68
N HIS A 205 -0.21 -17.31 -26.64
CA HIS A 205 -0.63 -15.93 -26.37
C HIS A 205 -0.34 -15.55 -24.91
N MET A 206 0.45 -14.48 -24.73
CA MET A 206 0.84 -13.91 -23.44
C MET A 206 -0.36 -13.26 -22.74
N LYS A 207 -0.93 -13.89 -21.72
CA LYS A 207 -2.12 -13.40 -20.98
C LYS A 207 -1.79 -12.31 -19.94
N LEU A 208 -0.54 -12.24 -19.47
CA LEU A 208 -0.03 -11.20 -18.56
C LEU A 208 -0.82 -11.07 -17.24
N ALA A 209 -1.30 -12.19 -16.69
CA ALA A 209 -2.17 -12.22 -15.49
C ALA A 209 -1.56 -11.52 -14.25
N ARG A 210 -0.25 -11.66 -14.03
CA ARG A 210 0.41 -11.00 -12.89
C ARG A 210 0.47 -9.48 -13.07
N LEU A 211 0.57 -9.01 -14.31
CA LEU A 211 0.56 -7.58 -14.62
C LEU A 211 -0.83 -7.00 -14.43
N GLU A 212 -1.89 -7.72 -14.81
CA GLU A 212 -3.28 -7.36 -14.52
C GLU A 212 -3.50 -7.21 -13.01
N LEU A 213 -3.04 -8.19 -12.23
CA LEU A 213 -3.09 -8.13 -10.77
C LEU A 213 -2.32 -6.92 -10.19
N ALA A 214 -1.17 -6.58 -10.77
CA ALA A 214 -0.40 -5.40 -10.40
C ALA A 214 -1.17 -4.09 -10.68
N ILE A 215 -1.96 -4.04 -11.77
CA ILE A 215 -2.83 -2.92 -12.10
C ILE A 215 -3.97 -2.81 -11.08
N ASP A 216 -4.57 -3.93 -10.69
CA ASP A 216 -5.66 -3.98 -9.70
C ASP A 216 -5.20 -3.47 -8.33
N TYR A 217 -4.01 -3.90 -7.88
CA TYR A 217 -3.38 -3.40 -6.65
C TYR A 217 -2.76 -2.01 -6.79
N LYS A 218 -2.88 -1.36 -7.97
CA LYS A 218 -2.39 0.00 -8.27
C LYS A 218 -0.89 0.17 -8.06
N GLN A 219 -0.10 -0.79 -8.53
CA GLN A 219 1.37 -0.79 -8.50
C GLN A 219 1.96 0.06 -9.63
N LYS A 220 1.84 1.39 -9.50
CA LYS A 220 2.20 2.34 -10.56
C LYS A 220 3.66 2.26 -10.98
N LYS A 221 4.61 2.32 -10.03
CA LYS A 221 6.05 2.27 -10.32
C LYS A 221 6.48 0.94 -10.95
N PHE A 222 5.95 -0.18 -10.42
CA PHE A 222 6.18 -1.52 -10.97
C PHE A 222 5.77 -1.60 -12.44
N VAL A 223 4.54 -1.19 -12.76
CA VAL A 223 4.05 -1.20 -14.16
C VAL A 223 4.86 -0.25 -15.04
N ALA A 224 5.25 0.93 -14.53
CA ALA A 224 6.03 1.92 -15.26
C ALA A 224 7.50 1.54 -15.48
N HIS A 225 7.96 0.42 -14.89
CA HIS A 225 9.35 -0.04 -14.97
C HIS A 225 9.82 -0.20 -16.43
N PRO A 226 11.02 0.28 -16.81
CA PRO A 226 11.50 0.24 -18.19
C PRO A 226 11.48 -1.15 -18.83
N ASN A 227 11.82 -2.22 -18.11
CA ASN A 227 11.85 -3.57 -18.68
C ASN A 227 10.44 -4.06 -19.05
N ILE A 228 9.44 -3.78 -18.21
CA ILE A 228 8.03 -4.10 -18.49
C ILE A 228 7.54 -3.27 -19.68
N GLN A 229 7.81 -1.97 -19.69
CA GLN A 229 7.38 -1.08 -20.76
C GLN A 229 8.00 -1.47 -22.11
N GLN A 230 9.25 -1.94 -22.14
CA GLN A 230 9.89 -2.42 -23.36
C GLN A 230 9.25 -3.74 -23.85
N LEU A 231 8.93 -4.68 -22.95
CA LEU A 231 8.22 -5.91 -23.30
C LEU A 231 6.83 -5.63 -23.84
N LEU A 232 6.06 -4.78 -23.15
CA LEU A 232 4.73 -4.38 -23.59
C LEU A 232 4.75 -3.63 -24.92
N ALA A 233 5.75 -2.77 -25.15
CA ALA A 233 5.91 -2.11 -26.43
C ALA A 233 6.24 -3.12 -27.55
N ALA A 234 7.02 -4.17 -27.28
CA ALA A 234 7.26 -5.24 -28.23
C ALA A 234 5.97 -6.01 -28.58
N LEU A 235 5.15 -6.34 -27.58
CA LEU A 235 3.84 -6.99 -27.79
C LEU A 235 2.85 -6.09 -28.52
N TRP A 236 2.80 -4.80 -28.17
CA TRP A 236 1.90 -3.83 -28.76
C TRP A 236 2.13 -3.68 -30.27
N TYR A 237 3.39 -3.54 -30.69
CA TYR A 237 3.77 -3.30 -32.09
C TYR A 237 4.05 -4.58 -32.90
N GLU A 238 3.75 -5.76 -32.36
CA GLU A 238 4.03 -7.05 -33.02
C GLU A 238 3.43 -7.14 -34.44
N GLY A 239 2.25 -6.54 -34.67
CA GLY A 239 1.58 -6.55 -35.98
C GLY A 239 2.21 -5.65 -37.06
N VAL A 240 3.08 -4.71 -36.70
CA VAL A 240 3.72 -3.76 -37.63
C VAL A 240 5.21 -3.64 -37.30
N PRO A 241 6.04 -4.60 -37.75
CA PRO A 241 7.45 -4.62 -37.41
C PRO A 241 8.13 -3.32 -37.86
N GLY A 242 8.94 -2.77 -36.96
CA GLY A 242 9.69 -1.53 -37.21
C GLY A 242 8.86 -0.23 -37.14
N PHE A 243 7.58 -0.27 -36.78
CA PHE A 243 6.74 0.95 -36.68
C PHE A 243 7.38 2.05 -35.82
N ARG A 244 8.00 1.70 -34.68
CA ARG A 244 8.72 2.65 -33.81
C ARG A 244 9.83 3.43 -34.54
N ARG A 245 10.56 2.77 -35.44
CA ARG A 245 11.73 3.34 -36.17
C ARG A 245 11.33 4.21 -37.36
N LYS A 246 10.08 4.15 -37.80
CA LYS A 246 9.59 4.93 -38.95
C LYS A 246 9.49 6.42 -38.62
N SER A 247 9.64 7.28 -39.64
CA SER A 247 9.45 8.72 -39.51
C SER A 247 7.99 9.06 -39.19
N ALA A 248 7.75 10.25 -38.62
CA ALA A 248 6.40 10.69 -38.28
C ALA A 248 5.47 10.70 -39.50
N MET A 249 5.97 11.09 -40.68
CA MET A 249 5.21 11.09 -41.93
C MET A 249 4.79 9.67 -42.34
N GLN A 250 5.70 8.70 -42.29
CA GLN A 250 5.38 7.30 -42.60
C GLN A 250 4.37 6.70 -41.61
N LYS A 251 4.49 7.03 -40.32
CA LYS A 251 3.52 6.64 -39.29
C LYS A 251 2.13 7.21 -39.62
N MET A 252 2.07 8.50 -39.96
CA MET A 252 0.82 9.17 -40.36
C MET A 252 0.20 8.52 -41.59
N THR A 253 0.98 8.20 -42.63
CA THR A 253 0.46 7.53 -43.84
C THR A 253 -0.17 6.16 -43.51
N ILE A 254 0.43 5.38 -42.61
CA ILE A 254 -0.13 4.10 -42.16
C ILE A 254 -1.44 4.34 -41.39
N CYS A 255 -1.46 5.30 -40.47
CA CYS A 255 -2.67 5.63 -39.70
C CYS A 255 -3.82 6.07 -40.63
N VAL A 256 -3.56 6.99 -41.56
CA VAL A 256 -4.56 7.46 -42.54
C VAL A 256 -5.04 6.32 -43.43
N ARG A 257 -4.14 5.46 -43.91
CA ARG A 257 -4.52 4.29 -44.72
C ARG A 257 -5.46 3.36 -43.96
N VAL A 258 -5.19 3.08 -42.68
CA VAL A 258 -6.08 2.25 -41.85
C VAL A 258 -7.39 2.97 -41.57
N ALA A 259 -7.36 4.28 -41.31
CA ALA A 259 -8.55 5.09 -41.05
C ALA A 259 -9.49 5.18 -42.26
N LEU A 260 -8.99 5.14 -43.48
CA LEU A 260 -9.84 5.11 -44.68
C LEU A 260 -10.35 3.70 -45.01
N LEU A 261 -9.55 2.67 -44.74
CA LEU A 261 -9.85 1.28 -45.11
C LEU A 261 -10.44 0.45 -43.96
N PHE A 262 -10.75 1.05 -42.81
CA PHE A 262 -11.28 0.33 -41.64
C PHE A 262 -12.55 -0.50 -41.92
N PRO A 263 -13.53 -0.06 -42.75
CA PRO A 263 -14.72 -0.86 -43.01
C PRO A 263 -14.38 -2.13 -43.79
N LEU A 264 -13.42 -2.05 -44.72
CA LEU A 264 -12.93 -3.18 -45.49
C LEU A 264 -12.19 -4.18 -44.60
N TYR A 265 -11.35 -3.71 -43.67
CA TYR A 265 -10.71 -4.59 -42.69
C TYR A 265 -11.75 -5.35 -41.85
N CYS A 266 -12.75 -4.65 -41.31
CA CYS A 266 -13.83 -5.27 -40.53
C CYS A 266 -14.63 -6.31 -41.33
N ALA A 267 -14.99 -5.98 -42.57
CA ALA A 267 -15.70 -6.89 -43.48
C ALA A 267 -14.88 -8.16 -43.77
N LEU A 268 -13.58 -8.01 -44.06
CA LEU A 268 -12.69 -9.15 -44.31
C LEU A 268 -12.56 -10.06 -43.08
N TYR A 269 -12.48 -9.49 -41.87
CA TYR A 269 -12.43 -10.27 -40.64
C TYR A 269 -13.72 -11.06 -40.37
N MET A 270 -14.88 -10.49 -40.68
CA MET A 270 -16.17 -11.17 -40.55
C MET A 270 -16.31 -12.35 -41.51
N VAL A 271 -15.83 -12.20 -42.75
CA VAL A 271 -15.94 -13.22 -43.81
C VAL A 271 -14.86 -14.30 -43.67
N ALA A 272 -13.60 -13.92 -43.44
CA ALA A 272 -12.44 -14.81 -43.43
C ALA A 272 -11.47 -14.49 -42.28
N PRO A 273 -11.78 -14.91 -41.03
CA PRO A 273 -10.97 -14.56 -39.85
C PRO A 273 -9.60 -15.25 -39.79
N THR A 274 -9.30 -16.19 -40.68
CA THR A 274 -8.01 -16.92 -40.76
C THR A 274 -7.10 -16.40 -41.86
N CYS A 275 -7.48 -15.36 -42.59
CA CYS A 275 -6.59 -14.74 -43.56
C CYS A 275 -5.48 -13.94 -42.87
N SER A 276 -4.37 -13.68 -43.57
CA SER A 276 -3.25 -12.88 -43.04
C SER A 276 -3.70 -11.50 -42.52
N THR A 277 -4.67 -10.87 -43.21
CA THR A 277 -5.28 -9.60 -42.76
C THR A 277 -6.12 -9.77 -41.49
N GLY A 278 -6.80 -10.91 -41.33
CA GLY A 278 -7.59 -11.23 -40.14
C GLY A 278 -6.70 -11.53 -38.93
N GLU A 279 -5.55 -12.18 -39.12
CA GLU A 279 -4.53 -12.36 -38.08
C GLU A 279 -3.90 -11.02 -37.69
N LEU A 280 -3.63 -10.15 -38.66
CA LEU A 280 -3.16 -8.79 -38.42
C LEU A 280 -4.15 -7.96 -37.57
N MET A 281 -5.46 -8.12 -37.80
CA MET A 281 -6.50 -7.46 -36.98
C MET A 281 -6.58 -7.97 -35.55
N ARG A 282 -6.13 -9.18 -35.25
CA ARG A 282 -6.04 -9.68 -33.87
C ARG A 282 -4.87 -9.08 -33.11
N LYS A 283 -3.92 -8.43 -33.80
CA LYS A 283 -2.80 -7.75 -33.14
C LYS A 283 -3.31 -6.45 -32.49
N PRO A 284 -2.83 -6.13 -31.28
CA PRO A 284 -3.47 -5.12 -30.41
C PRO A 284 -3.39 -3.70 -30.96
N PHE A 285 -2.25 -3.29 -31.51
CA PHE A 285 -2.13 -1.97 -32.14
C PHE A 285 -3.11 -1.78 -33.31
N MET A 286 -3.36 -2.83 -34.09
CA MET A 286 -4.32 -2.76 -35.18
C MET A 286 -5.76 -2.73 -34.67
N LYS A 287 -6.11 -3.50 -33.62
CA LYS A 287 -7.41 -3.38 -32.94
C LYS A 287 -7.66 -1.95 -32.51
N PHE A 288 -6.71 -1.35 -31.79
CA PHE A 288 -6.81 0.03 -31.32
C PHE A 288 -7.01 1.02 -32.47
N LEU A 289 -6.20 0.92 -33.53
CA LEU A 289 -6.27 1.87 -34.65
C LEU A 289 -7.62 1.78 -35.38
N ILE A 290 -8.19 0.57 -35.50
CA ILE A 290 -9.49 0.35 -36.13
C ILE A 290 -10.64 0.88 -35.25
N HIS A 291 -10.60 0.64 -33.93
CA HIS A 291 -11.54 1.21 -32.97
C HIS A 291 -11.50 2.75 -32.98
N ALA A 292 -10.30 3.34 -32.92
CA ALA A 292 -10.12 4.79 -33.01
C ALA A 292 -10.62 5.36 -34.35
N SER A 293 -10.36 4.66 -35.46
CA SER A 293 -10.82 5.08 -36.78
C SER A 293 -12.34 5.06 -36.90
N SER A 294 -13.00 4.01 -36.38
CA SER A 294 -14.46 3.94 -36.37
C SER A 294 -15.08 5.05 -35.52
N TYR A 295 -14.46 5.39 -34.39
CA TYR A 295 -14.90 6.50 -33.54
C TYR A 295 -14.76 7.87 -34.24
N LEU A 296 -13.63 8.10 -34.92
CA LEU A 296 -13.44 9.32 -35.72
C LEU A 296 -14.45 9.40 -36.87
N PHE A 297 -14.77 8.27 -37.51
CA PHE A 297 -15.80 8.22 -38.53
C PHE A 297 -17.20 8.51 -37.94
N PHE A 298 -17.52 8.02 -36.75
CA PHE A 298 -18.75 8.38 -36.05
C PHE A 298 -18.86 9.89 -35.79
N LEU A 299 -17.80 10.55 -35.33
CA LEU A 299 -17.80 12.01 -35.17
C LEU A 299 -17.95 12.73 -36.49
N PHE A 300 -17.31 12.23 -37.56
CA PHE A 300 -17.50 12.76 -38.90
C PHE A 300 -18.97 12.63 -39.36
N LEU A 301 -19.64 11.51 -39.09
CA LEU A 301 -21.06 11.34 -39.36
C LEU A 301 -21.92 12.36 -38.58
N LEU A 302 -21.62 12.60 -37.30
CA LEU A 302 -22.34 13.62 -36.52
C LEU A 302 -22.16 15.03 -37.12
N ILE A 303 -20.96 15.36 -37.62
CA ILE A 303 -20.72 16.63 -38.32
C ILE A 303 -21.56 16.69 -39.60
N LEU A 304 -21.63 15.61 -40.39
CA LEU A 304 -22.46 15.56 -41.59
C LEU A 304 -23.97 15.70 -41.28
N VAL A 305 -24.45 15.09 -40.19
CA VAL A 305 -25.82 15.25 -39.70
C VAL A 305 -26.08 16.72 -39.32
N SER A 306 -25.15 17.34 -38.58
CA SER A 306 -25.27 18.75 -38.20
C SER A 306 -25.27 19.70 -39.40
N GLN A 307 -24.52 19.38 -40.46
CA GLN A 307 -24.49 20.16 -41.70
C GLN A 307 -25.67 19.85 -42.65
N ARG A 308 -26.56 18.92 -42.28
CA ARG A 308 -27.66 18.43 -43.12
C ARG A 308 -27.18 18.06 -44.53
N ALA A 309 -26.09 17.29 -44.59
CA ALA A 309 -25.41 16.97 -45.84
C ALA A 309 -26.33 16.36 -46.92
N GLU A 310 -27.35 15.57 -46.54
CA GLU A 310 -28.34 15.02 -47.48
C GLU A 310 -29.08 16.11 -48.27
N VAL A 311 -29.53 17.15 -47.57
CA VAL A 311 -30.23 18.30 -48.16
C VAL A 311 -29.29 19.04 -49.11
N GLN A 312 -28.04 19.29 -48.68
CA GLN A 312 -27.03 19.97 -49.49
C GLN A 312 -26.67 19.17 -50.75
N VAL A 313 -26.53 17.84 -50.64
CA VAL A 313 -26.21 16.96 -51.78
C VAL A 313 -27.35 16.95 -52.80
N ILE A 314 -28.61 16.86 -52.38
CA ILE A 314 -29.77 16.90 -53.27
C ILE A 314 -29.89 18.27 -53.95
N LEU A 315 -29.59 19.36 -53.22
CA LEU A 315 -29.58 20.70 -53.81
C LEU A 315 -28.48 20.85 -54.87
N LEU A 316 -27.26 20.36 -54.62
CA LEU A 316 -26.11 20.48 -55.54
C LEU A 316 -26.16 19.52 -56.72
N PHE A 317 -26.46 18.24 -56.50
CA PHE A 317 -26.35 17.17 -57.49
C PHE A 317 -27.69 16.53 -57.89
N GLY A 318 -28.80 16.94 -57.28
CA GLY A 318 -30.13 16.35 -57.54
C GLY A 318 -30.77 16.83 -58.85
N THR A 319 -31.60 15.96 -59.44
CA THR A 319 -32.51 16.29 -60.54
C THR A 319 -33.62 17.23 -60.09
N GLU A 320 -34.26 17.97 -61.02
CA GLU A 320 -35.33 18.91 -60.66
C GLU A 320 -36.50 18.25 -59.91
N SER A 321 -36.83 16.99 -60.20
CA SER A 321 -37.84 16.24 -59.47
C SER A 321 -37.47 16.00 -58.01
N MET A 322 -36.21 15.67 -57.72
CA MET A 322 -35.71 15.48 -56.36
C MET A 322 -35.69 16.79 -55.57
N ARG A 323 -35.37 17.91 -56.23
CA ARG A 323 -35.40 19.24 -55.59
C ARG A 323 -36.81 19.66 -55.17
N ARG A 324 -37.83 19.41 -56.01
CA ARG A 324 -39.23 19.72 -55.67
C ARG A 324 -39.77 18.84 -54.54
N ALA A 325 -39.43 17.55 -54.55
CA ALA A 325 -39.81 16.64 -53.45
C ALA A 325 -39.16 17.06 -52.11
N LEU A 326 -37.89 17.48 -52.15
CA LEU A 326 -37.20 18.01 -50.97
C LEU A 326 -37.83 19.32 -50.45
N GLU A 327 -38.25 20.21 -51.35
CA GLU A 327 -38.92 21.46 -50.97
C GLU A 327 -40.25 21.17 -50.26
N GLU A 328 -41.01 20.18 -50.74
CA GLU A 328 -42.24 19.71 -50.08
C GLU A 328 -41.96 19.07 -48.71
N GLU A 329 -40.89 18.27 -48.56
CA GLU A 329 -40.46 17.71 -47.28
C GLU A 329 -39.97 18.78 -46.29
N LEU A 330 -39.30 19.84 -46.75
CA LEU A 330 -38.85 20.95 -45.91
C LEU A 330 -40.00 21.81 -45.40
N MET A 331 -41.08 21.94 -46.20
CA MET A 331 -42.32 22.60 -45.78
C MET A 331 -43.06 21.78 -44.72
N ARG A 332 -42.96 20.45 -44.77
CA ARG A 332 -43.48 19.54 -43.75
C ARG A 332 -42.52 19.45 -42.57
N GLN A 333 -42.65 20.34 -41.59
CA GLN A 333 -41.71 20.38 -40.44
C GLN A 333 -42.06 19.38 -39.32
N ARG A 334 -43.30 18.87 -39.27
CA ARG A 334 -43.76 17.90 -38.25
C ARG A 334 -44.01 16.51 -38.83
N GLY A 335 -43.72 15.49 -38.02
CA GLY A 335 -43.98 14.08 -38.34
C GLY A 335 -43.02 13.47 -39.36
N ASN A 336 -41.85 14.07 -39.59
CA ASN A 336 -40.83 13.53 -40.47
C ASN A 336 -40.12 12.34 -39.80
N GLY A 337 -39.85 11.29 -40.57
CA GLY A 337 -39.06 10.15 -40.10
C GLY A 337 -37.58 10.50 -39.92
N PRO A 338 -36.78 9.60 -39.31
CA PRO A 338 -35.34 9.77 -39.22
C PRO A 338 -34.70 9.80 -40.61
N THR A 339 -33.71 10.67 -40.79
CA THR A 339 -32.92 10.73 -42.04
C THR A 339 -32.02 9.50 -42.19
N TYR A 340 -31.47 9.26 -43.38
CA TYR A 340 -30.61 8.09 -43.61
C TYR A 340 -29.32 8.16 -42.79
N LEU A 341 -28.73 9.35 -42.67
CA LEU A 341 -27.56 9.61 -41.81
C LEU A 341 -27.91 9.40 -40.33
N GLU A 342 -29.09 9.81 -39.88
CA GLU A 342 -29.53 9.56 -38.50
C GLU A 342 -29.76 8.07 -38.23
N LEU A 343 -30.29 7.32 -39.19
CA LEU A 343 -30.40 5.86 -39.08
C LEU A 343 -29.02 5.22 -38.91
N LEU A 344 -28.02 5.68 -39.66
CA LEU A 344 -26.64 5.20 -39.51
C LEU A 344 -26.08 5.55 -38.12
N VAL A 345 -26.35 6.75 -37.60
CA VAL A 345 -26.00 7.15 -36.22
C VAL A 345 -26.67 6.23 -35.20
N VAL A 346 -27.95 5.89 -35.37
CA VAL A 346 -28.66 4.95 -34.47
C VAL A 346 -27.99 3.58 -34.45
N VAL A 347 -27.56 3.06 -35.61
CA VAL A 347 -26.82 1.79 -35.68
C VAL A 347 -25.49 1.87 -34.90
N TYR A 348 -24.78 3.00 -35.00
CA TYR A 348 -23.57 3.25 -34.19
C TYR A 348 -23.86 3.30 -32.69
N VAL A 349 -24.91 4.02 -32.29
CA VAL A 349 -25.34 4.16 -30.89
C VAL A 349 -25.69 2.79 -30.30
N LEU A 350 -26.40 1.93 -31.03
CA LEU A 350 -26.68 0.56 -30.59
C LEU A 350 -25.39 -0.25 -30.40
N GLY A 351 -24.39 -0.02 -31.26
CA GLY A 351 -23.08 -0.66 -31.15
C GLY A 351 -22.34 -0.22 -29.89
N PHE A 352 -22.35 1.09 -29.57
CA PHE A 352 -21.77 1.61 -28.34
C PHE A 352 -22.52 1.12 -27.09
N ILE A 353 -23.85 1.07 -27.11
CA ILE A 353 -24.63 0.53 -25.98
C ILE A 353 -24.27 -0.93 -25.75
N TRP A 354 -24.16 -1.73 -26.81
CA TRP A 354 -23.79 -3.14 -26.72
C TRP A 354 -22.37 -3.33 -26.17
N GLU A 355 -21.39 -2.57 -26.68
CA GLU A 355 -20.01 -2.59 -26.21
C GLU A 355 -19.91 -2.24 -24.71
N GLU A 356 -20.48 -1.10 -24.28
CA GLU A 356 -20.45 -0.69 -22.87
C GLU A 356 -21.21 -1.67 -21.97
N THR A 357 -22.29 -2.26 -22.46
CA THR A 357 -23.03 -3.28 -21.71
C THR A 357 -22.15 -4.50 -21.45
N GLN A 358 -21.37 -4.95 -22.44
CA GLN A 358 -20.43 -6.05 -22.27
C GLN A 358 -19.31 -5.71 -21.26
N GLU A 359 -18.77 -4.49 -21.30
CA GLU A 359 -17.75 -4.03 -20.35
C GLU A 359 -18.30 -3.97 -18.92
N ILE A 360 -19.51 -3.43 -18.72
CA ILE A 360 -20.17 -3.37 -17.41
C ILE A 360 -20.41 -4.78 -16.84
N PHE A 361 -20.77 -5.76 -17.68
CA PHE A 361 -20.93 -7.15 -17.24
C PHE A 361 -19.60 -7.84 -16.90
N ALA A 362 -18.50 -7.49 -17.58
CA ALA A 362 -17.19 -8.06 -17.32
C ALA A 362 -16.53 -7.48 -16.06
N GLU A 363 -16.48 -6.15 -15.91
CA GLU A 363 -15.80 -5.49 -14.79
C GLU A 363 -16.69 -5.34 -13.53
N GLY A 364 -18.00 -5.27 -13.72
CA GLY A 364 -18.98 -4.94 -12.68
C GLY A 364 -19.19 -3.42 -12.50
N MET A 365 -20.46 -3.04 -12.32
CA MET A 365 -20.95 -1.65 -12.30
C MET A 365 -20.18 -0.70 -11.36
N ARG A 366 -19.80 -1.14 -10.16
CA ARG A 366 -19.13 -0.28 -9.18
C ARG A 366 -17.68 0.03 -9.57
N SER A 367 -16.98 -0.92 -10.16
CA SER A 367 -15.59 -0.70 -10.61
C SER A 367 -15.59 0.21 -11.84
N TYR A 368 -16.52 -0.04 -12.77
CA TYR A 368 -16.71 0.71 -14.00
C TYR A 368 -16.97 2.21 -13.75
N LEU A 369 -17.97 2.56 -12.92
CA LEU A 369 -18.33 3.98 -12.67
C LEU A 369 -17.27 4.77 -11.89
N ARG A 370 -16.30 4.10 -11.26
CA ARG A 370 -15.19 4.77 -10.59
C ARG A 370 -14.21 5.40 -11.59
N ASN A 371 -14.20 4.94 -12.84
CA ASN A 371 -13.41 5.54 -13.90
C ASN A 371 -14.16 6.75 -14.50
N MET A 372 -13.53 7.93 -14.46
CA MET A 372 -14.14 9.17 -14.96
C MET A 372 -14.45 9.12 -16.46
N TRP A 373 -13.67 8.35 -17.24
CA TRP A 373 -13.91 8.22 -18.68
C TRP A 373 -15.12 7.34 -18.99
N ASN A 374 -15.27 6.23 -18.26
CA ASN A 374 -16.42 5.34 -18.38
C ASN A 374 -17.71 6.05 -17.96
N PHE A 375 -17.64 6.99 -17.02
CA PHE A 375 -18.76 7.88 -16.69
C PHE A 375 -19.19 8.76 -17.88
N ILE A 376 -18.23 9.31 -18.65
CA ILE A 376 -18.53 10.10 -19.86
C ILE A 376 -19.22 9.23 -20.92
N ASP A 377 -18.76 8.00 -21.14
CA ASP A 377 -19.40 7.08 -22.10
C ASP A 377 -20.80 6.67 -21.67
N PHE A 378 -20.98 6.38 -20.38
CA PHE A 378 -22.30 6.11 -19.80
C PHE A 378 -23.25 7.30 -19.99
N MET A 379 -22.81 8.52 -19.69
CA MET A 379 -23.61 9.73 -19.87
C MET A 379 -23.97 9.98 -21.34
N ARG A 380 -23.02 9.81 -22.24
CA ARG A 380 -23.25 9.89 -23.70
C ARG A 380 -24.34 8.91 -24.13
N ASN A 381 -24.19 7.63 -23.77
CA ASN A 381 -25.15 6.59 -24.17
C ASN A 381 -26.52 6.82 -23.54
N PHE A 382 -26.57 7.22 -22.26
CA PHE A 382 -27.81 7.58 -21.59
C PHE A 382 -28.56 8.71 -22.31
N LEU A 383 -27.85 9.77 -22.70
CA LEU A 383 -28.43 10.88 -23.45
C LEU A 383 -28.93 10.43 -24.83
N TYR A 384 -28.17 9.62 -25.57
CA TYR A 384 -28.65 9.08 -26.85
C TYR A 384 -29.88 8.18 -26.71
N CYS A 385 -29.96 7.36 -25.67
CA CYS A 385 -31.17 6.58 -25.37
C CYS A 385 -32.37 7.50 -25.09
N LEU A 386 -32.18 8.55 -24.29
CA LEU A 386 -33.24 9.50 -23.98
C LEU A 386 -33.72 10.25 -25.23
N VAL A 387 -32.80 10.66 -26.11
CA VAL A 387 -33.13 11.26 -27.42
C VAL A 387 -33.92 10.31 -28.29
N ALA A 388 -33.52 9.04 -28.38
CA ALA A 388 -34.23 8.04 -29.16
C ALA A 388 -35.66 7.83 -28.64
N CYS A 389 -35.84 7.70 -27.32
CA CYS A 389 -37.15 7.59 -26.68
C CYS A 389 -38.03 8.81 -26.94
N LEU A 390 -37.49 10.02 -26.78
CA LEU A 390 -38.23 11.27 -27.00
C LEU A 390 -38.59 11.47 -28.47
N ARG A 391 -37.72 11.09 -29.41
CA ARG A 391 -38.04 11.14 -30.85
C ARG A 391 -39.12 10.15 -31.25
N VAL A 392 -39.11 8.93 -30.69
CA VAL A 392 -40.19 7.95 -30.91
C VAL A 392 -41.50 8.48 -30.34
N PHE A 393 -41.47 9.06 -29.14
CA PHE A 393 -42.63 9.67 -28.53
C PHE A 393 -43.16 10.86 -29.36
N ALA A 394 -42.28 11.77 -29.78
CA ALA A 394 -42.61 12.89 -30.66
C ALA A 394 -43.23 12.42 -31.98
N TYR A 395 -42.66 11.38 -32.59
CA TYR A 395 -43.18 10.80 -33.83
C TYR A 395 -44.60 10.23 -33.64
N ILE A 396 -44.85 9.48 -32.57
CA ILE A 396 -46.18 8.93 -32.27
C ILE A 396 -47.18 10.04 -32.01
N GLN A 397 -46.81 11.05 -31.21
CA GLN A 397 -47.66 12.18 -30.89
C GLN A 397 -48.01 13.00 -32.15
N GLN A 398 -47.00 13.41 -32.92
CA GLN A 398 -47.19 14.21 -34.13
C GLN A 398 -47.99 13.45 -35.18
N ASN A 399 -47.77 12.14 -35.34
CA ASN A 399 -48.55 11.35 -36.30
C ASN A 399 -50.03 11.21 -35.86
N SER A 400 -50.31 11.16 -34.56
CA SER A 400 -51.67 11.20 -34.01
C SER A 400 -52.34 12.57 -34.24
N GLU A 401 -51.61 13.67 -34.07
CA GLU A 401 -52.10 15.03 -34.34
C GLU A 401 -52.38 15.24 -35.83
N ILE A 402 -51.48 14.81 -36.72
CA ILE A 402 -51.64 14.89 -38.18
C ILE A 402 -52.82 14.06 -38.66
N SER A 403 -53.08 12.89 -38.04
CA SER A 403 -54.24 12.07 -38.35
C SER A 403 -55.57 12.74 -37.99
N LYS A 404 -55.58 13.68 -37.03
CA LYS A 404 -56.77 14.45 -36.64
C LYS A 404 -56.93 15.70 -37.51
N ASP A 405 -55.82 16.40 -37.76
CA ASP A 405 -55.79 17.59 -38.59
C ASP A 405 -54.54 17.60 -39.48
N PRO A 406 -54.69 17.38 -40.80
CA PRO A 406 -53.57 17.37 -41.74
C PRO A 406 -52.80 18.71 -41.83
N SER A 407 -53.42 19.83 -41.46
CA SER A 407 -52.78 21.15 -41.54
C SER A 407 -51.65 21.33 -40.51
N THR A 408 -51.68 20.56 -39.42
CA THR A 408 -50.67 20.60 -38.35
C THR A 408 -49.26 20.21 -38.82
N ALA A 409 -49.15 19.47 -39.92
CA ALA A 409 -47.88 19.04 -40.49
C ALA A 409 -47.01 20.21 -41.01
N TYR A 410 -47.64 21.34 -41.37
CA TYR A 410 -47.01 22.50 -42.00
C TYR A 410 -46.82 23.71 -41.06
N ILE A 411 -47.05 23.53 -39.76
CA ILE A 411 -46.86 24.58 -38.77
C ILE A 411 -45.37 24.90 -38.65
N ALA A 412 -45.02 26.17 -38.86
CA ALA A 412 -43.66 26.67 -38.73
C ALA A 412 -43.12 26.51 -37.30
N ARG A 413 -41.84 26.18 -37.19
CA ARG A 413 -41.14 25.89 -35.93
C ARG A 413 -41.24 26.97 -34.85
N GLU A 414 -41.36 28.23 -35.24
CA GLU A 414 -41.51 29.37 -34.31
C GLU A 414 -42.81 29.33 -33.49
N HIS A 415 -43.81 28.62 -33.99
CA HIS A 415 -45.15 28.53 -33.37
C HIS A 415 -45.34 27.19 -32.63
N TRP A 416 -44.27 26.43 -32.43
CA TRP A 416 -44.33 25.19 -31.65
C TRP A 416 -44.40 25.51 -30.17
N ASP A 417 -44.94 24.58 -29.39
CA ASP A 417 -44.96 24.69 -27.94
C ASP A 417 -43.52 24.61 -27.39
N ASP A 418 -43.23 25.40 -26.35
CA ASP A 418 -41.88 25.50 -25.76
C ASP A 418 -41.37 24.14 -25.23
N PHE A 419 -42.29 23.27 -24.81
CA PHE A 419 -42.00 21.94 -24.27
C PHE A 419 -42.33 20.80 -25.24
N ASP A 420 -42.38 21.08 -26.54
CA ASP A 420 -42.58 20.04 -27.56
C ASP A 420 -41.46 18.97 -27.46
N PRO A 421 -41.78 17.66 -27.38
CA PRO A 421 -40.79 16.61 -27.16
C PRO A 421 -39.68 16.58 -28.21
N GLN A 422 -39.95 17.04 -29.43
CA GLN A 422 -38.96 17.14 -30.50
C GLN A 422 -37.87 18.18 -30.18
N LEU A 423 -38.24 19.36 -29.65
CA LEU A 423 -37.29 20.40 -29.28
C LEU A 423 -36.39 19.96 -28.12
N ILE A 424 -36.98 19.28 -27.13
CA ILE A 424 -36.24 18.69 -26.01
C ILE A 424 -35.28 17.62 -26.52
N ALA A 425 -35.71 16.75 -27.44
CA ALA A 425 -34.87 15.74 -28.03
C ALA A 425 -33.68 16.35 -28.81
N GLU A 426 -33.88 17.43 -29.55
CA GLU A 426 -32.81 18.12 -30.26
C GLU A 426 -31.80 18.79 -29.31
N GLY A 427 -32.28 19.40 -28.23
CA GLY A 427 -31.41 19.95 -27.18
C GLY A 427 -30.54 18.88 -26.51
N LEU A 428 -31.13 17.74 -26.17
CA LEU A 428 -30.42 16.60 -25.60
C LEU A 428 -29.47 15.92 -26.61
N PHE A 429 -29.83 15.91 -27.90
CA PHE A 429 -28.96 15.41 -28.96
C PHE A 429 -27.72 16.28 -29.12
N ALA A 430 -27.85 17.61 -29.05
CA ALA A 430 -26.71 18.52 -29.05
C ALA A 430 -25.80 18.27 -27.83
N ALA A 431 -26.38 18.09 -26.64
CA ALA A 431 -25.61 17.73 -25.44
C ALA A 431 -24.89 16.38 -25.59
N ALA A 432 -25.55 15.36 -26.16
CA ALA A 432 -24.94 14.06 -26.43
C ALA A 432 -23.74 14.18 -27.39
N ASN A 433 -23.84 15.03 -28.42
CA ASN A 433 -22.77 15.27 -29.38
C ASN A 433 -21.53 15.93 -28.73
N ILE A 434 -21.73 16.79 -27.72
CA ILE A 434 -20.62 17.37 -26.94
C ILE A 434 -19.88 16.26 -26.18
N PHE A 435 -20.60 15.39 -25.46
CA PHE A 435 -19.97 14.27 -24.75
C PHE A 435 -19.26 13.30 -25.70
N SER A 436 -19.84 13.05 -26.89
CA SER A 436 -19.17 12.31 -27.96
C SER A 436 -17.85 12.96 -28.39
N ALA A 437 -17.80 14.28 -28.56
CA ALA A 437 -16.56 14.96 -28.92
C ALA A 437 -15.51 14.90 -27.78
N LEU A 438 -15.93 15.08 -26.52
CA LEU A 438 -15.04 15.07 -25.35
C LEU A 438 -14.29 13.75 -25.15
N LYS A 439 -14.86 12.62 -25.60
CA LYS A 439 -14.20 11.31 -25.55
C LYS A 439 -12.88 11.27 -26.35
N LEU A 440 -12.66 12.16 -27.33
CA LEU A 440 -11.37 12.25 -28.04
C LEU A 440 -10.20 12.57 -27.12
N VAL A 441 -10.44 13.28 -26.01
CA VAL A 441 -9.40 13.58 -25.01
C VAL A 441 -8.81 12.29 -24.43
N HIS A 442 -9.61 11.23 -24.30
CA HIS A 442 -9.13 9.94 -23.84
C HIS A 442 -8.12 9.30 -24.82
N LEU A 443 -8.26 9.54 -26.14
CA LEU A 443 -7.34 9.02 -27.15
C LEU A 443 -5.97 9.72 -27.11
N PHE A 444 -5.90 10.96 -26.61
CA PHE A 444 -4.62 11.68 -26.45
C PHE A 444 -3.68 11.01 -25.45
N SER A 445 -4.21 10.17 -24.54
CA SER A 445 -3.42 9.40 -23.57
C SER A 445 -2.36 8.48 -24.17
N ILE A 446 -2.48 8.12 -25.46
CA ILE A 446 -1.50 7.27 -26.15
C ILE A 446 -0.27 8.05 -26.60
N ASN A 447 -0.42 9.35 -26.87
CA ASN A 447 0.67 10.18 -27.34
C ASN A 447 1.65 10.47 -26.19
N PRO A 448 2.96 10.24 -26.38
CA PRO A 448 3.99 10.55 -25.37
C PRO A 448 4.01 11.99 -24.86
N HIS A 449 3.60 12.96 -25.69
CA HIS A 449 3.62 14.37 -25.30
C HIS A 449 2.30 14.85 -24.69
N LEU A 450 1.16 14.39 -25.21
CA LEU A 450 -0.16 14.84 -24.74
C LEU A 450 -0.68 14.02 -23.55
N GLY A 451 -0.20 12.79 -23.37
CA GLY A 451 -0.66 11.89 -22.33
C GLY A 451 -0.39 12.40 -20.91
N PRO A 452 0.84 12.75 -20.53
CA PRO A 452 1.13 13.31 -19.19
C PRO A 452 0.29 14.56 -18.88
N LEU A 453 0.13 15.47 -19.86
CA LEU A 453 -0.71 16.67 -19.74
C LEU A 453 -2.19 16.34 -19.51
N GLN A 454 -2.71 15.31 -20.19
CA GLN A 454 -4.09 14.87 -20.02
C GLN A 454 -4.32 14.23 -18.64
N ILE A 455 -3.36 13.45 -18.13
CA ILE A 455 -3.44 12.85 -16.80
C ILE A 455 -3.34 13.89 -15.69
N SER A 456 -2.47 14.89 -15.83
CA SER A 456 -2.36 15.98 -14.84
C SER A 456 -3.64 16.81 -14.78
N LEU A 457 -4.22 17.17 -15.93
CA LEU A 457 -5.52 17.86 -16.02
C LEU A 457 -6.61 17.07 -15.31
N GLY A 458 -6.75 15.78 -15.60
CA GLY A 458 -7.81 14.95 -15.00
C GLY A 458 -7.75 14.86 -13.47
N ARG A 459 -6.57 15.05 -12.87
CA ARG A 459 -6.40 15.02 -11.41
C ARG A 459 -6.63 16.37 -10.76
N MET A 460 -6.17 17.44 -11.40
CA MET A 460 -6.45 18.81 -10.95
C MET A 460 -7.96 19.09 -10.88
N VAL A 461 -8.77 18.44 -11.75
CA VAL A 461 -10.24 18.54 -11.70
C VAL A 461 -10.81 18.17 -10.32
N ILE A 462 -10.21 17.21 -9.60
CA ILE A 462 -10.70 16.84 -8.26
C ILE A 462 -10.52 18.00 -7.28
N ASP A 463 -9.41 18.74 -7.37
CA ASP A 463 -9.15 19.90 -6.52
C ASP A 463 -10.02 21.10 -6.94
N ILE A 464 -10.26 21.29 -8.25
CA ILE A 464 -11.21 22.28 -8.78
C ILE A 464 -12.63 22.00 -8.25
N VAL A 465 -13.07 20.74 -8.20
CA VAL A 465 -14.40 20.38 -7.68
C VAL A 465 -14.52 20.68 -6.18
N LYS A 466 -13.48 20.42 -5.38
CA LYS A 466 -13.46 20.82 -3.95
C LYS A 466 -13.59 22.33 -3.81
N PHE A 467 -12.89 23.10 -4.64
CA PHE A 467 -12.97 24.56 -4.65
C PHE A 467 -14.33 25.07 -5.12
N PHE A 468 -14.90 24.45 -6.15
CA PHE A 468 -16.21 24.78 -6.69
C PHE A 468 -17.33 24.66 -5.63
N PHE A 469 -17.17 23.78 -4.63
CA PHE A 469 -18.09 23.71 -3.50
C PHE A 469 -18.06 24.99 -2.65
N ILE A 470 -16.87 25.52 -2.34
CA ILE A 470 -16.71 26.79 -1.60
C ILE A 470 -17.30 27.94 -2.42
N TYR A 471 -17.00 27.99 -3.73
CA TYR A 471 -17.57 28.97 -4.64
C TYR A 471 -19.11 28.91 -4.68
N SER A 472 -19.69 27.71 -4.77
CA SER A 472 -21.14 27.51 -4.81
C SER A 472 -21.82 27.99 -3.52
N LEU A 473 -21.20 27.79 -2.36
CA LEU A 473 -21.69 28.31 -1.08
C LEU A 473 -21.73 29.84 -1.08
N VAL A 474 -20.65 30.49 -1.52
CA VAL A 474 -20.59 31.96 -1.64
C VAL A 474 -21.65 32.47 -2.62
N LEU A 475 -21.73 31.87 -3.81
CA LEU A 475 -22.71 32.23 -4.83
C LEU A 475 -24.14 32.10 -4.29
N PHE A 476 -24.45 31.00 -3.61
CA PHE A 476 -25.78 30.78 -3.03
C PHE A 476 -26.11 31.78 -1.91
N ALA A 477 -25.15 32.10 -1.03
CA ALA A 477 -25.34 33.08 0.04
C ALA A 477 -25.67 34.47 -0.50
N PHE A 478 -24.92 34.94 -1.49
CA PHE A 478 -25.18 36.24 -2.13
C PHE A 478 -26.43 36.22 -3.02
N ALA A 479 -26.74 35.11 -3.69
CA ALA A 479 -27.98 34.96 -4.46
C ALA A 479 -29.22 35.07 -3.56
N CYS A 480 -29.22 34.41 -2.40
CA CYS A 480 -30.27 34.55 -1.39
C CYS A 480 -30.39 35.99 -0.89
N GLY A 481 -29.27 36.64 -0.60
CA GLY A 481 -29.24 38.03 -0.13
C GLY A 481 -29.79 39.03 -1.14
N LEU A 482 -29.38 38.94 -2.41
CA LEU A 482 -29.88 39.80 -3.48
C LEU A 482 -31.33 39.52 -3.84
N ASN A 483 -31.74 38.25 -3.90
CA ASN A 483 -33.13 37.88 -4.13
C ASN A 483 -34.02 38.44 -3.01
N GLN A 484 -33.61 38.29 -1.74
CA GLN A 484 -34.35 38.83 -0.60
C GLN A 484 -34.49 40.37 -0.64
N LEU A 485 -33.47 41.07 -1.16
CA LEU A 485 -33.48 42.53 -1.27
C LEU A 485 -34.31 43.04 -2.48
N LEU A 486 -34.24 42.33 -3.61
CA LEU A 486 -34.72 42.84 -4.90
C LEU A 486 -35.99 42.16 -5.44
N TRP A 487 -36.48 41.06 -4.86
CA TRP A 487 -37.65 40.33 -5.38
C TRP A 487 -38.88 41.22 -5.58
N TYR A 488 -39.15 42.14 -4.65
CA TYR A 488 -40.31 43.05 -4.72
C TYR A 488 -40.20 44.02 -5.90
N PHE A 489 -39.01 44.59 -6.13
CA PHE A 489 -38.77 45.51 -7.24
C PHE A 489 -38.74 44.77 -8.58
N ALA A 490 -38.27 43.52 -8.59
CA ALA A 490 -38.34 42.65 -9.76
C ALA A 490 -39.80 42.33 -10.13
N ASP A 491 -40.69 42.11 -9.17
CA ASP A 491 -42.13 41.91 -9.44
C ASP A 491 -42.80 43.18 -10.00
N LEU A 492 -42.37 44.36 -9.56
CA LEU A 492 -42.82 45.64 -10.15
C LEU A 492 -42.38 45.79 -11.61
N GLU A 493 -41.14 45.43 -11.93
CA GLU A 493 -40.66 45.41 -13.33
C GLU A 493 -41.38 44.37 -14.17
N LYS A 494 -41.69 43.20 -13.59
CA LYS A 494 -42.50 42.17 -14.25
C LYS A 494 -43.87 42.72 -14.63
N LYS A 495 -44.55 43.43 -13.73
CA LYS A 495 -45.85 44.05 -14.02
C LYS A 495 -45.78 45.10 -15.13
N LYS A 496 -44.67 45.84 -15.25
CA LYS A 496 -44.44 46.77 -16.36
C LYS A 496 -44.26 46.06 -17.69
N CYS A 497 -43.56 44.92 -17.69
CA CYS A 497 -43.43 44.08 -18.88
C CYS A 497 -44.79 43.56 -19.34
N TYR A 498 -45.66 43.09 -18.44
CA TYR A 498 -46.99 42.55 -18.78
C TYR A 498 -48.11 43.61 -18.70
N SER A 499 -47.90 44.77 -19.30
CA SER A 499 -48.85 45.90 -19.27
C SER A 499 -50.02 45.76 -20.24
N LEU A 500 -49.92 44.91 -21.28
CA LEU A 500 -50.93 44.77 -22.32
C LEU A 500 -52.19 44.03 -21.82
N PRO A 501 -53.40 44.44 -22.28
CA PRO A 501 -54.64 43.74 -21.97
C PRO A 501 -54.58 42.31 -22.54
N GLY A 502 -54.71 41.32 -21.67
CA GLY A 502 -54.53 39.90 -22.00
C GLY A 502 -53.28 39.25 -21.38
N GLY A 503 -52.48 40.00 -20.62
CA GLY A 503 -51.30 39.45 -19.93
C GLY A 503 -50.15 39.11 -20.87
N LEU A 504 -50.08 39.77 -22.02
CA LEU A 504 -48.98 39.64 -22.98
C LEU A 504 -47.84 40.61 -22.63
N PRO A 505 -46.58 40.26 -22.92
CA PRO A 505 -45.44 41.13 -22.70
C PRO A 505 -45.36 42.27 -23.74
N ASP A 506 -45.10 43.49 -23.28
CA ASP A 506 -44.96 44.71 -24.07
C ASP A 506 -43.50 44.96 -24.44
N TRP A 507 -43.02 44.24 -25.45
CA TRP A 507 -41.65 44.36 -25.97
C TRP A 507 -41.37 45.70 -26.66
N ASN A 508 -42.40 46.39 -27.14
CA ASN A 508 -42.23 47.59 -27.96
C ASN A 508 -42.02 48.84 -27.09
N ALA A 509 -42.72 48.95 -25.95
CA ALA A 509 -42.59 50.08 -25.05
C ALA A 509 -41.62 49.84 -23.88
N HIS A 510 -41.49 48.59 -23.41
CA HIS A 510 -40.79 48.24 -22.17
C HIS A 510 -39.88 47.00 -22.29
N SER A 511 -39.10 46.92 -23.39
CA SER A 511 -38.12 45.85 -23.62
C SER A 511 -37.12 45.67 -22.47
N ASP A 512 -36.59 46.77 -21.93
CA ASP A 512 -35.63 46.75 -20.82
C ASP A 512 -36.23 46.14 -19.56
N SER A 513 -37.46 46.49 -19.22
CA SER A 513 -38.19 45.93 -18.08
C SER A 513 -38.37 44.43 -18.24
N CYS A 514 -38.77 43.97 -19.43
CA CYS A 514 -38.94 42.56 -19.79
C CYS A 514 -37.66 41.72 -19.65
N MET A 515 -36.49 42.31 -19.87
CA MET A 515 -35.20 41.63 -19.70
C MET A 515 -34.66 41.72 -18.25
N LYS A 516 -34.93 42.82 -17.54
CA LYS A 516 -34.41 43.09 -16.19
C LYS A 516 -35.12 42.28 -15.10
N TRP A 517 -36.45 42.12 -15.17
CA TRP A 517 -37.22 41.49 -14.07
C TRP A 517 -36.81 40.04 -13.79
N ARG A 518 -36.36 39.30 -14.82
CA ARG A 518 -36.03 37.88 -14.69
C ARG A 518 -34.79 37.66 -13.80
N ARG A 519 -33.81 38.55 -13.85
CA ARG A 519 -32.50 38.40 -13.19
C ARG A 519 -32.57 38.23 -11.68
N PHE A 520 -33.48 38.93 -11.00
CA PHE A 520 -33.61 38.92 -9.53
C PHE A 520 -35.01 38.49 -9.04
N GLY A 521 -35.83 37.92 -9.92
CA GLY A 521 -37.21 37.53 -9.57
C GLY A 521 -37.28 36.25 -8.74
N ASN A 522 -36.36 35.31 -8.98
CA ASN A 522 -36.29 34.03 -8.28
C ASN A 522 -34.85 33.75 -7.83
N LEU A 523 -34.70 32.86 -6.84
CA LEU A 523 -33.39 32.43 -6.34
C LEU A 523 -32.52 31.80 -7.43
N PHE A 524 -33.09 30.94 -8.27
CA PHE A 524 -32.36 30.28 -9.35
C PHE A 524 -31.86 31.29 -10.41
N GLU A 525 -32.73 32.21 -10.84
CA GLU A 525 -32.35 33.26 -11.81
C GLU A 525 -31.34 34.24 -11.22
N SER A 526 -31.45 34.55 -9.93
CA SER A 526 -30.46 35.36 -9.19
C SER A 526 -29.10 34.67 -9.14
N SER A 527 -29.08 33.35 -8.92
CA SER A 527 -27.87 32.54 -8.92
C SER A 527 -27.22 32.48 -10.32
N GLN A 528 -28.01 32.37 -11.38
CA GLN A 528 -27.55 32.43 -12.77
C GLN A 528 -26.98 33.81 -13.13
N SER A 529 -27.63 34.88 -12.68
CA SER A 529 -27.17 36.25 -12.89
C SER A 529 -25.81 36.48 -12.20
N LEU A 530 -25.65 36.05 -10.95
CA LEU A 530 -24.37 36.13 -10.24
C LEU A 530 -23.28 35.25 -10.86
N PHE A 531 -23.62 34.09 -11.40
CA PHE A 531 -22.69 33.25 -12.15
C PHE A 531 -22.14 34.00 -13.37
N TRP A 532 -23.02 34.58 -14.19
CA TRP A 532 -22.60 35.35 -15.37
C TRP A 532 -21.89 36.66 -15.02
N ALA A 533 -22.18 37.24 -13.85
CA ALA A 533 -21.43 38.37 -13.32
C ALA A 533 -19.95 38.04 -13.06
N SER A 534 -19.63 36.78 -12.74
CA SER A 534 -18.24 36.32 -12.58
C SER A 534 -17.40 36.48 -13.86
N PHE A 535 -18.05 36.45 -15.03
CA PHE A 535 -17.41 36.63 -16.33
C PHE A 535 -17.52 38.07 -16.84
N GLY A 536 -18.05 39.00 -16.04
CA GLY A 536 -18.25 40.39 -16.42
C GLY A 536 -19.44 40.64 -17.37
N MET A 537 -20.36 39.67 -17.53
CA MET A 537 -21.52 39.80 -18.43
C MET A 537 -22.76 40.44 -17.77
N VAL A 538 -22.67 40.90 -16.53
CA VAL A 538 -23.75 41.61 -15.82
C VAL A 538 -23.30 43.02 -15.50
N GLU A 539 -24.01 43.98 -16.09
CA GLU A 539 -23.72 45.41 -15.96
C GLU A 539 -24.42 46.02 -14.74
N LEU A 540 -23.90 47.17 -14.27
CA LEU A 540 -24.46 47.93 -13.15
C LEU A 540 -25.88 48.47 -13.43
N GLU A 541 -26.23 48.67 -14.71
CA GLU A 541 -27.56 49.12 -15.16
C GLU A 541 -28.67 48.12 -14.85
N THR A 542 -28.30 46.85 -14.58
CA THR A 542 -29.26 45.82 -14.18
C THR A 542 -29.83 46.04 -12.77
N PHE A 543 -29.19 46.87 -11.95
CA PHE A 543 -29.66 47.27 -10.61
C PHE A 543 -30.53 48.54 -10.64
N GLU A 544 -30.77 49.11 -11.82
CA GLU A 544 -31.69 50.24 -12.02
C GLU A 544 -33.11 49.73 -12.26
N LEU A 545 -33.76 49.32 -11.16
CA LEU A 545 -35.15 48.84 -11.16
C LEU A 545 -36.13 49.97 -10.84
N ALA A 546 -37.33 49.85 -11.39
CA ALA A 546 -38.45 50.74 -11.14
C ALA A 546 -38.80 50.85 -9.65
N GLY A 547 -38.83 52.09 -9.15
CA GLY A 547 -39.24 52.38 -7.78
C GLY A 547 -38.18 52.09 -6.72
N ILE A 548 -36.94 51.72 -7.12
CA ILE A 548 -35.85 51.52 -6.17
C ILE A 548 -35.43 52.85 -5.55
N LYS A 549 -35.44 52.92 -4.22
CA LYS A 549 -34.95 54.09 -3.48
C LYS A 549 -33.43 54.01 -3.34
N SER A 550 -32.78 55.17 -3.18
CA SER A 550 -31.33 55.29 -3.03
C SER A 550 -30.74 54.33 -1.97
N TYR A 551 -31.45 54.14 -0.84
CA TYR A 551 -31.01 53.24 0.23
C TYR A 551 -30.95 51.75 -0.19
N THR A 552 -32.01 51.22 -0.80
CA THR A 552 -32.04 49.82 -1.28
C THR A 552 -31.05 49.62 -2.43
N ARG A 553 -30.94 50.61 -3.33
CA ARG A 553 -29.96 50.61 -4.42
C ARG A 553 -28.53 50.54 -3.88
N PHE A 554 -28.21 51.32 -2.86
CA PHE A 554 -26.90 51.29 -2.21
C PHE A 554 -26.55 49.89 -1.69
N TRP A 555 -27.45 49.24 -0.96
CA TRP A 555 -27.23 47.88 -0.47
C TRP A 555 -27.12 46.84 -1.59
N GLY A 556 -27.92 46.95 -2.66
CA GLY A 556 -27.82 46.07 -3.81
C GLY A 556 -26.47 46.18 -4.51
N LEU A 557 -25.99 47.40 -4.75
CA LEU A 557 -24.67 47.68 -5.32
C LEU A 557 -23.54 47.25 -4.39
N LEU A 558 -23.68 47.44 -3.07
CA LEU A 558 -22.67 47.04 -2.09
C LEU A 558 -22.55 45.51 -2.00
N MET A 559 -23.67 44.79 -1.97
CA MET A 559 -23.68 43.32 -1.97
C MET A 559 -23.12 42.75 -3.28
N PHE A 560 -23.46 43.34 -4.42
CA PHE A 560 -22.90 42.94 -5.71
C PHE A 560 -21.41 43.28 -5.84
N GLY A 561 -20.98 44.45 -5.36
CA GLY A 561 -19.58 44.87 -5.37
C GLY A 561 -18.72 43.99 -4.46
N SER A 562 -19.20 43.71 -3.24
CA SER A 562 -18.51 42.79 -2.32
C SER A 562 -18.45 41.36 -2.86
N TYR A 563 -19.53 40.85 -3.46
CA TYR A 563 -19.50 39.58 -4.19
C TYR A 563 -18.43 39.58 -5.29
N SER A 564 -18.35 40.62 -6.12
CA SER A 564 -17.39 40.71 -7.21
C SER A 564 -15.95 40.74 -6.71
N VAL A 565 -15.67 41.47 -5.62
CA VAL A 565 -14.35 41.47 -4.96
C VAL A 565 -14.00 40.08 -4.43
N ILE A 566 -14.90 39.45 -3.68
CA ILE A 566 -14.66 38.12 -3.12
C ILE A 566 -14.47 37.08 -4.24
N ASN A 567 -15.33 37.10 -5.25
CA ASN A 567 -15.30 36.11 -6.31
C ASN A 567 -14.09 36.31 -7.26
N VAL A 568 -13.95 37.50 -7.84
CA VAL A 568 -12.93 37.75 -8.88
C VAL A 568 -11.55 37.99 -8.28
N ILE A 569 -11.43 38.70 -7.15
CA ILE A 569 -10.12 39.04 -6.59
C ILE A 569 -9.65 37.97 -5.60
N VAL A 570 -10.52 37.46 -4.73
CA VAL A 570 -10.10 36.51 -3.70
C VAL A 570 -10.16 35.07 -4.23
N LEU A 571 -11.34 34.59 -4.61
CA LEU A 571 -11.54 33.18 -4.96
C LEU A 571 -10.76 32.79 -6.23
N LEU A 572 -10.79 33.60 -7.29
CA LEU A 572 -10.05 33.29 -8.52
C LEU A 572 -8.53 33.20 -8.27
N ASN A 573 -7.95 34.13 -7.49
CA ASN A 573 -6.52 34.09 -7.18
C ASN A 573 -6.14 32.89 -6.29
N LEU A 574 -6.99 32.53 -5.33
CA LEU A 574 -6.81 31.33 -4.52
C LEU A 574 -6.89 30.05 -5.35
N LEU A 575 -7.80 29.99 -6.33
CA LEU A 575 -7.90 28.87 -7.26
C LEU A 575 -6.63 28.74 -8.12
N ILE A 576 -6.11 29.84 -8.66
CA ILE A 576 -4.86 29.84 -9.43
C ILE A 576 -3.70 29.34 -8.57
N ALA A 577 -3.57 29.82 -7.33
CA ALA A 577 -2.53 29.39 -6.41
C ALA A 577 -2.63 27.89 -6.08
N MET A 578 -3.83 27.40 -5.78
CA MET A 578 -4.07 25.98 -5.50
C MET A 578 -3.79 25.09 -6.70
N MET A 579 -4.21 25.49 -7.91
CA MET A 579 -3.93 24.75 -9.14
C MET A 579 -2.43 24.72 -9.46
N SER A 580 -1.70 25.82 -9.23
CA SER A 580 -0.25 25.87 -9.44
C SER A 580 0.50 24.90 -8.54
N ASN A 581 0.20 24.91 -7.24
CA ASN A 581 0.82 23.98 -6.29
C ASN A 581 0.42 22.52 -6.58
N SER A 582 -0.86 22.27 -6.92
CA SER A 582 -1.34 20.93 -7.26
C SER A 582 -0.69 20.42 -8.54
N TYR A 583 -0.54 21.27 -9.56
CA TYR A 583 0.15 20.92 -10.80
C TYR A 583 1.60 20.52 -10.54
N ALA A 584 2.35 21.32 -9.77
CA ALA A 584 3.75 21.01 -9.44
C ALA A 584 3.92 19.64 -8.76
N MET A 585 3.08 19.34 -7.77
CA MET A 585 3.09 18.04 -7.08
C MET A 585 2.69 16.86 -7.98
N ILE A 586 1.75 17.07 -8.91
CA ILE A 586 1.29 16.04 -9.84
C ILE A 586 2.31 15.81 -10.96
N ASP A 587 2.99 16.87 -11.42
CA ASP A 587 3.92 16.80 -12.54
C ASP A 587 5.16 15.95 -12.23
N GLU A 588 5.66 15.99 -10.98
CA GLU A 588 6.80 15.18 -10.51
C GLU A 588 6.59 13.67 -10.79
N HIS A 589 5.35 13.19 -10.73
CA HIS A 589 5.00 11.79 -10.92
C HIS A 589 4.29 11.51 -12.25
N SER A 590 4.09 12.52 -13.11
CA SER A 590 3.19 12.46 -14.26
C SER A 590 3.55 11.37 -15.27
N ASP A 591 4.83 11.15 -15.55
CA ASP A 591 5.30 10.11 -16.48
C ASP A 591 4.99 8.69 -15.98
N THR A 592 5.24 8.41 -14.70
CA THR A 592 4.94 7.08 -14.12
C THR A 592 3.45 6.77 -14.19
N GLU A 593 2.62 7.79 -14.02
CA GLU A 593 1.17 7.68 -13.99
C GLU A 593 0.57 7.62 -15.38
N TRP A 594 1.15 8.36 -16.31
CA TRP A 594 0.85 8.23 -17.73
C TRP A 594 1.21 6.83 -18.24
N LYS A 595 2.40 6.30 -17.94
CA LYS A 595 2.79 4.92 -18.30
C LYS A 595 1.84 3.90 -17.71
N PHE A 596 1.39 4.08 -16.46
CA PHE A 596 0.39 3.23 -15.83
C PHE A 596 -0.96 3.29 -16.56
N ALA A 597 -1.49 4.50 -16.83
CA ALA A 597 -2.75 4.68 -17.53
C ALA A 597 -2.71 4.14 -18.97
N ARG A 598 -1.60 4.39 -19.68
CA ARG A 598 -1.32 3.84 -21.01
C ARG A 598 -1.28 2.32 -21.00
N THR A 599 -0.65 1.72 -19.99
CA THR A 599 -0.59 0.26 -19.87
C THR A 599 -1.97 -0.31 -19.61
N LYS A 600 -2.78 0.31 -18.73
CA LYS A 600 -4.17 -0.10 -18.52
C LYS A 600 -4.96 -0.08 -19.83
N LEU A 601 -4.78 0.96 -20.64
CA LEU A 601 -5.38 1.06 -21.98
C LEU A 601 -4.87 -0.02 -22.93
N TRP A 602 -3.58 -0.38 -22.89
CA TRP A 602 -3.05 -1.44 -23.74
C TRP A 602 -3.59 -2.83 -23.37
N MET A 603 -3.72 -3.11 -22.06
CA MET A 603 -4.21 -4.39 -21.57
C MET A 603 -5.64 -4.67 -22.06
N SER A 604 -6.51 -3.67 -22.14
CA SER A 604 -7.88 -3.86 -22.67
C SER A 604 -7.93 -4.31 -24.14
N TYR A 605 -6.87 -4.07 -24.93
CA TYR A 605 -6.78 -4.56 -26.32
C TYR A 605 -5.99 -5.87 -26.46
N PHE A 606 -5.25 -6.30 -25.42
CA PHE A 606 -4.57 -7.59 -25.40
C PHE A 606 -5.54 -8.75 -25.19
N GLU A 607 -6.64 -8.52 -24.46
CA GLU A 607 -7.70 -9.50 -24.37
C GLU A 607 -8.35 -9.79 -25.73
N ASP A 608 -8.77 -11.03 -25.94
CA ASP A 608 -9.44 -11.48 -27.16
C ASP A 608 -10.92 -11.07 -27.21
N SER A 609 -11.41 -10.38 -26.17
CA SER A 609 -12.71 -9.72 -26.10
C SER A 609 -12.81 -8.64 -27.20
N SER A 610 -13.94 -8.56 -27.92
CA SER A 610 -14.29 -7.41 -28.79
C SER A 610 -13.25 -6.97 -29.84
N THR A 611 -12.89 -7.84 -30.79
CA THR A 611 -12.02 -7.47 -31.93
C THR A 611 -12.67 -6.55 -32.96
N LEU A 612 -14.00 -6.40 -32.95
CA LEU A 612 -14.74 -5.61 -33.93
C LEU A 612 -15.23 -4.29 -33.32
N PRO A 613 -15.03 -3.13 -33.98
CA PRO A 613 -15.54 -1.86 -33.50
C PRO A 613 -17.05 -1.71 -33.76
N PRO A 614 -17.77 -0.86 -33.02
CA PRO A 614 -19.07 -0.34 -33.43
C PRO A 614 -18.96 0.27 -34.84
N PRO A 615 -19.89 0.00 -35.77
CA PRO A 615 -21.18 -0.69 -35.60
C PRO A 615 -21.10 -2.20 -35.83
N PHE A 616 -19.97 -2.71 -36.32
CA PHE A 616 -19.81 -4.11 -36.74
C PHE A 616 -19.86 -5.11 -35.58
N ASN A 617 -19.74 -4.65 -34.32
CA ASN A 617 -19.86 -5.49 -33.12
C ASN A 617 -21.25 -6.12 -32.93
N ILE A 618 -22.32 -5.52 -33.48
CA ILE A 618 -23.69 -6.05 -33.33
C ILE A 618 -23.89 -7.35 -34.13
N PHE A 619 -23.15 -7.50 -35.24
CA PHE A 619 -23.33 -8.65 -36.12
C PHE A 619 -22.59 -9.89 -35.58
N PRO A 620 -23.29 -11.01 -35.33
CA PRO A 620 -22.64 -12.22 -34.83
C PRO A 620 -21.66 -12.78 -35.87
N THR A 621 -20.44 -13.10 -35.43
CA THR A 621 -19.42 -13.70 -36.33
C THR A 621 -19.85 -15.11 -36.77
N MET A 622 -19.53 -15.50 -38.01
CA MET A 622 -19.82 -16.85 -38.55
C MET A 622 -19.27 -18.00 -37.70
N LYS A 623 -18.23 -17.74 -36.89
CA LYS A 623 -17.66 -18.68 -35.92
C LYS A 623 -18.59 -18.92 -34.72
N LEU A 624 -19.34 -17.91 -34.27
CA LEU A 624 -20.36 -18.02 -33.23
C LEU A 624 -21.60 -18.74 -33.77
N LEU A 625 -22.01 -18.43 -35.01
CA LEU A 625 -23.09 -19.12 -35.72
C LEU A 625 -22.77 -20.62 -35.91
N MET A 626 -21.53 -20.98 -36.27
CA MET A 626 -21.08 -22.38 -36.36
C MET A 626 -20.97 -23.09 -34.99
N ARG A 627 -20.72 -22.36 -33.90
CA ARG A 627 -20.75 -22.91 -32.53
C ARG A 627 -22.19 -23.13 -32.04
N LEU A 628 -23.10 -22.21 -32.35
CA LEU A 628 -24.54 -22.32 -32.11
C LEU A 628 -25.16 -23.48 -32.92
N CYS A 629 -24.69 -23.72 -34.15
CA CYS A 629 -25.08 -24.86 -35.00
C CYS A 629 -24.41 -26.22 -34.66
N GLY A 630 -23.85 -26.38 -33.44
CA GLY A 630 -23.75 -27.70 -32.81
C GLY A 630 -22.75 -28.70 -33.38
N ARG A 631 -21.46 -28.37 -33.47
CA ARG A 631 -20.37 -29.38 -33.56
C ARG A 631 -19.46 -29.35 -32.34
N SER A 632 -20.00 -29.75 -31.18
CA SER A 632 -19.24 -29.93 -29.95
C SER A 632 -19.03 -31.42 -29.64
N LYS A 633 -18.08 -32.07 -30.30
CA LYS A 633 -17.51 -33.36 -29.86
C LYS A 633 -16.25 -33.11 -29.04
N LYS A 634 -16.37 -32.68 -27.79
CA LYS A 634 -15.23 -32.58 -26.85
C LYS A 634 -15.68 -32.80 -25.40
N LYS A 635 -16.07 -34.04 -25.06
CA LYS A 635 -16.30 -34.43 -23.65
C LYS A 635 -15.67 -35.77 -23.21
N ARG A 636 -14.87 -36.45 -24.05
CA ARG A 636 -14.24 -37.75 -23.67
C ARG A 636 -12.70 -37.82 -23.72
N VAL A 637 -12.01 -36.68 -23.82
CA VAL A 637 -10.52 -36.62 -23.80
C VAL A 637 -9.97 -36.05 -22.47
N ILE A 638 -10.84 -35.82 -21.48
CA ILE A 638 -10.52 -35.00 -20.31
C ILE A 638 -9.79 -35.79 -19.20
N GLU A 639 -9.97 -37.12 -19.10
CA GLU A 639 -9.38 -37.89 -17.99
C GLU A 639 -7.94 -38.38 -18.21
N ARG A 640 -7.50 -38.62 -19.46
CA ARG A 640 -6.07 -38.94 -19.75
C ARG A 640 -5.15 -37.73 -19.74
N LYS A 641 -5.70 -36.51 -19.70
CA LYS A 641 -4.93 -35.27 -19.61
C LYS A 641 -4.60 -34.85 -18.17
N SER A 642 -5.18 -35.47 -17.13
CA SER A 642 -5.02 -35.01 -15.75
C SER A 642 -3.62 -35.23 -15.17
N THR A 643 -2.98 -36.38 -15.45
CA THR A 643 -1.62 -36.70 -14.98
C THR A 643 -0.54 -35.92 -15.74
N ILE A 644 -0.69 -35.78 -17.06
CA ILE A 644 0.19 -34.95 -17.89
C ILE A 644 0.05 -33.48 -17.48
N ARG A 645 -1.19 -32.99 -17.25
CA ARG A 645 -1.43 -31.61 -16.83
C ARG A 645 -0.82 -31.31 -15.46
N ARG A 646 -0.91 -32.25 -14.50
CA ARG A 646 -0.32 -32.14 -13.16
C ARG A 646 1.21 -32.20 -13.14
N ASN A 647 1.82 -33.06 -13.97
CA ASN A 647 3.27 -33.09 -14.12
C ASN A 647 3.80 -31.84 -14.81
N GLN A 648 3.10 -31.38 -15.85
CA GLN A 648 3.42 -30.10 -16.45
C GLN A 648 3.32 -29.01 -15.39
N GLU A 649 2.22 -28.92 -14.62
CA GLU A 649 1.97 -27.95 -13.52
C GLU A 649 3.13 -27.81 -12.54
N LYS A 650 3.60 -28.93 -11.99
CA LYS A 650 4.76 -28.96 -11.10
C LYS A 650 6.03 -28.43 -11.76
N GLU A 651 6.25 -28.75 -13.04
CA GLU A 651 7.40 -28.25 -13.79
C GLU A 651 7.35 -26.73 -13.95
N ARG A 652 6.16 -26.11 -14.02
CA ARG A 652 6.03 -24.64 -14.15
C ARG A 652 6.16 -23.91 -12.85
N GLU A 653 5.60 -24.45 -11.77
CA GLU A 653 5.85 -23.92 -10.44
C GLU A 653 7.34 -23.96 -10.15
N HIS A 654 8.01 -25.08 -10.47
CA HIS A 654 9.46 -25.18 -10.29
C HIS A 654 10.23 -24.14 -11.13
N ARG A 655 9.86 -23.91 -12.41
CA ARG A 655 10.48 -22.86 -13.23
C ARG A 655 10.25 -21.47 -12.63
N TYR A 656 9.03 -21.12 -12.24
CA TYR A 656 8.73 -19.84 -11.61
C TYR A 656 9.52 -19.66 -10.30
N THR A 657 9.48 -20.64 -9.40
CA THR A 657 10.24 -20.61 -8.13
C THR A 657 11.74 -20.51 -8.38
N SER A 658 12.28 -21.17 -9.41
CA SER A 658 13.70 -21.07 -9.76
C SER A 658 14.09 -19.64 -10.18
N VAL A 659 13.24 -18.98 -10.99
CA VAL A 659 13.43 -17.58 -11.40
C VAL A 659 13.30 -16.64 -10.21
N ILE A 660 12.27 -16.79 -9.37
CA ILE A 660 12.09 -15.96 -8.17
C ILE A 660 13.26 -16.13 -7.20
N ARG A 661 13.73 -17.36 -6.95
CA ARG A 661 14.88 -17.61 -6.07
C ARG A 661 16.15 -16.95 -6.61
N ALA A 662 16.37 -17.01 -7.93
CA ALA A 662 17.49 -16.32 -8.57
C ALA A 662 17.37 -14.79 -8.44
N LEU A 663 16.17 -14.22 -8.56
CA LEU A 663 15.94 -12.79 -8.37
C LEU A 663 16.14 -12.33 -6.93
N VAL A 664 15.57 -13.07 -5.96
CA VAL A 664 15.74 -12.79 -4.54
C VAL A 664 17.22 -12.85 -4.17
N TRP A 665 17.95 -13.86 -4.63
CA TRP A 665 19.39 -13.94 -4.39
C TRP A 665 20.15 -12.74 -4.97
N ARG A 666 19.87 -12.36 -6.23
CA ARG A 666 20.48 -11.17 -6.86
C ARG A 666 20.11 -9.89 -6.11
N TYR A 667 18.87 -9.77 -5.64
CA TYR A 667 18.38 -8.63 -4.86
C TYR A 667 19.12 -8.50 -3.54
N VAL A 668 19.22 -9.58 -2.75
CA VAL A 668 19.95 -9.60 -1.48
C VAL A 668 21.43 -9.27 -1.70
N SER A 669 22.07 -9.87 -2.71
CA SER A 669 23.46 -9.54 -3.05
C SER A 669 23.64 -8.08 -3.47
N ALA A 670 22.68 -7.51 -4.21
CA ALA A 670 22.71 -6.09 -4.59
C ALA A 670 22.49 -5.16 -3.40
N MET A 671 21.64 -5.55 -2.43
CA MET A 671 21.43 -4.82 -1.18
C MET A 671 22.70 -4.81 -0.32
N HIS A 672 23.35 -5.96 -0.12
CA HIS A 672 24.60 -6.03 0.64
C HIS A 672 25.67 -5.14 0.03
N ARG A 673 25.83 -5.18 -1.29
CA ARG A 673 26.77 -4.30 -2.00
C ARG A 673 26.45 -2.82 -1.80
N LYS A 674 25.16 -2.46 -1.70
CA LYS A 674 24.75 -1.07 -1.46
C LYS A 674 25.12 -0.63 -0.05
N CYS A 675 24.95 -1.49 0.95
CA CYS A 675 25.41 -1.22 2.33
C CYS A 675 26.93 -1.06 2.40
N GLU A 676 27.70 -1.84 1.63
CA GLU A 676 29.16 -1.66 1.53
C GLU A 676 29.57 -0.31 0.86
N GLU A 677 28.68 0.29 0.07
CA GLU A 677 28.91 1.57 -0.62
C GLU A 677 28.47 2.79 0.23
N ASP A 678 27.83 2.58 1.39
CA ASP A 678 27.38 3.64 2.29
C ASP A 678 28.58 4.35 2.97
N THR A 679 28.37 5.60 3.38
CA THR A 679 29.45 6.43 3.96
C THR A 679 29.81 5.98 5.37
N VAL A 680 31.10 5.94 5.67
CA VAL A 680 31.63 5.63 7.00
C VAL A 680 31.02 6.56 8.06
N THR A 681 30.40 5.99 9.08
CA THR A 681 29.75 6.71 10.17
C THR A 681 30.72 6.98 11.34
N GLU A 682 30.32 7.82 12.30
CA GLU A 682 31.11 8.01 13.53
C GLU A 682 31.16 6.72 14.37
N ASP A 683 30.12 5.88 14.26
CA ASP A 683 30.03 4.62 14.99
C ASP A 683 31.07 3.62 14.47
N ASP A 684 31.26 3.50 13.15
CA ASP A 684 32.33 2.67 12.56
C ASP A 684 33.73 3.09 13.03
N ILE A 685 33.95 4.41 13.24
CA ILE A 685 35.22 4.93 13.76
C ILE A 685 35.37 4.59 15.25
N ASN A 686 34.27 4.65 16.00
CA ASN A 686 34.24 4.28 17.41
C ASN A 686 34.45 2.78 17.60
N GLU A 687 33.88 1.93 16.75
CA GLU A 687 34.11 0.47 16.68
C GLU A 687 35.61 0.18 16.54
N VAL A 688 36.25 0.71 15.49
CA VAL A 688 37.71 0.53 15.26
C VAL A 688 38.53 1.04 16.44
N LYS A 689 38.14 2.15 17.05
CA LYS A 689 38.82 2.70 18.24
C LYS A 689 38.66 1.79 19.47
N MET A 690 37.51 1.14 19.62
CA MET A 690 37.26 0.16 20.67
C MET A 690 38.07 -1.11 20.43
N GLU A 691 38.13 -1.63 19.21
CA GLU A 691 38.99 -2.77 18.84
C GLU A 691 40.47 -2.49 19.12
N ILE A 692 40.97 -1.30 18.74
CA ILE A 692 42.35 -0.88 19.03
C ILE A 692 42.59 -0.82 20.54
N SER A 693 41.60 -0.37 21.30
CA SER A 693 41.69 -0.30 22.76
C SER A 693 41.71 -1.69 23.39
N ALA A 694 40.87 -2.61 22.91
CA ALA A 694 40.84 -4.00 23.33
C ALA A 694 42.16 -4.71 23.02
N MET A 695 42.64 -4.63 21.76
CA MET A 695 43.92 -5.17 21.32
C MET A 695 45.08 -4.67 22.19
N ARG A 696 45.08 -3.37 22.54
CA ARG A 696 46.09 -2.78 23.41
C ARG A 696 46.10 -3.43 24.80
N TYR A 697 44.94 -3.65 25.40
CA TYR A 697 44.84 -4.27 26.73
C TYR A 697 45.23 -5.74 26.70
N GLU A 698 44.84 -6.48 25.66
CA GLU A 698 45.24 -7.87 25.44
C GLU A 698 46.76 -8.00 25.31
N LEU A 699 47.39 -7.14 24.50
CA LEU A 699 48.84 -7.13 24.33
C LEU A 699 49.58 -6.86 25.66
N ILE A 700 49.11 -5.88 26.44
CA ILE A 700 49.67 -5.56 27.77
C ILE A 700 49.59 -6.78 28.69
N GLU A 701 48.49 -7.53 28.65
CA GLU A 701 48.34 -8.73 29.45
C GLU A 701 49.27 -9.86 29.00
N VAL A 702 49.34 -10.15 27.70
CA VAL A 702 50.24 -11.18 27.16
C VAL A 702 51.69 -10.88 27.53
N LEU A 703 52.11 -9.62 27.40
CA LEU A 703 53.45 -9.18 27.82
C LEU A 703 53.66 -9.36 29.33
N GLY A 704 52.66 -9.04 30.15
CA GLY A 704 52.69 -9.25 31.59
C GLY A 704 52.76 -10.73 32.00
N ARG A 705 51.98 -11.61 31.35
CA ARG A 705 52.02 -13.07 31.58
C ARG A 705 53.36 -13.67 31.19
N ASN A 706 54.00 -13.13 30.16
CA ASN A 706 55.34 -13.52 29.72
C ASN A 706 56.47 -12.92 30.59
N GLY A 707 56.15 -12.30 31.73
CA GLY A 707 57.13 -11.82 32.70
C GLY A 707 57.80 -10.49 32.34
N MET A 708 57.29 -9.75 31.33
CA MET A 708 57.75 -8.38 31.06
C MET A 708 57.10 -7.38 32.02
N ASP A 709 57.89 -6.41 32.49
CA ASP A 709 57.44 -5.39 33.43
C ASP A 709 56.55 -4.34 32.74
N VAL A 710 55.24 -4.51 32.87
CA VAL A 710 54.20 -3.60 32.38
C VAL A 710 53.81 -2.49 33.38
N SER A 711 54.48 -2.40 34.54
CA SER A 711 54.12 -1.47 35.62
C SER A 711 54.28 0.02 35.28
N ILE A 712 55.14 0.36 34.30
CA ILE A 712 55.35 1.75 33.83
C ILE A 712 54.15 2.24 33.00
N VAL A 713 53.59 1.37 32.15
CA VAL A 713 52.40 1.66 31.35
C VAL A 713 51.18 1.81 32.27
N GLU A 714 51.02 0.91 33.23
CA GLU A 714 49.99 0.98 34.27
C GLU A 714 50.06 2.28 35.10
N ARG A 715 51.26 2.76 35.47
CA ARG A 715 51.45 3.98 36.27
C ARG A 715 51.08 5.25 35.50
N LYS A 716 51.51 5.38 34.24
CA LYS A 716 51.13 6.50 33.37
C LYS A 716 49.61 6.53 33.19
N GLU A 717 48.99 5.37 32.98
CA GLU A 717 47.54 5.29 32.80
C GLU A 717 46.75 5.58 34.07
N LYS A 718 47.12 5.05 35.25
CA LYS A 718 46.45 5.35 36.53
C LYS A 718 46.35 6.87 36.80
N THR A 719 47.34 7.65 36.37
CA THR A 719 47.32 9.13 36.50
C THR A 719 46.41 9.83 35.48
N VAL A 720 46.37 9.36 34.23
CA VAL A 720 45.49 9.89 33.17
C VAL A 720 44.03 9.47 33.41
N LEU A 721 43.82 8.24 33.87
CA LEU A 721 42.55 7.67 34.31
C LEU A 721 41.98 8.46 35.48
N ALA A 722 42.76 8.72 36.54
CA ALA A 722 42.28 9.54 37.65
C ALA A 722 41.87 10.96 37.22
N LYS A 723 42.51 11.55 36.21
CA LYS A 723 42.13 12.85 35.63
C LYS A 723 40.89 12.76 34.75
N ARG A 724 40.81 11.81 33.82
CA ARG A 724 39.67 11.62 32.92
C ARG A 724 38.42 11.16 33.66
N MET A 725 38.56 10.28 34.65
CA MET A 725 37.47 9.77 35.49
C MET A 725 36.87 10.90 36.34
N LYS A 726 37.69 11.83 36.87
CA LYS A 726 37.20 13.06 37.53
C LYS A 726 36.57 14.08 36.58
N VAL A 727 36.91 14.09 35.29
CA VAL A 727 36.29 14.96 34.28
C VAL A 727 34.98 14.36 33.80
N TRP A 728 34.94 13.04 33.60
CA TRP A 728 33.78 12.27 33.16
C TRP A 728 32.72 12.17 34.27
N GLU A 729 33.12 11.96 35.52
CA GLU A 729 32.24 12.02 36.70
C GLU A 729 31.64 13.43 36.91
N ARG A 730 32.33 14.49 36.43
CA ARG A 730 31.79 15.87 36.40
C ARG A 730 30.85 16.15 35.21
N ARG A 731 30.88 15.34 34.16
CA ARG A 731 29.97 15.41 33.00
C ARG A 731 28.71 14.58 33.22
N LEU A 732 28.84 13.39 33.82
CA LEU A 732 27.68 12.58 34.26
C LEU A 732 26.79 13.31 35.28
N MET A 733 27.39 14.17 36.12
CA MET A 733 26.66 14.97 37.12
C MET A 733 26.08 16.28 36.55
N LYS A 734 26.27 16.54 35.25
CA LYS A 734 25.99 17.82 34.64
C LYS A 734 25.46 17.59 33.23
N ASP A 735 24.18 17.23 33.12
CA ASP A 735 23.28 17.75 32.08
C ASP A 735 21.81 17.38 32.37
N PHE A 736 21.07 18.39 32.80
CA PHE A 736 19.75 18.69 32.23
C PHE A 736 19.82 20.18 31.90
N HIS A 737 19.97 20.55 30.63
CA HIS A 737 19.46 21.78 30.02
C HIS A 737 19.53 21.65 28.49
N VAL A 738 18.41 21.99 27.85
CA VAL A 738 18.08 21.78 26.45
C VAL A 738 18.46 22.99 25.58
N ALA A 739 18.93 22.67 24.36
CA ALA A 739 18.92 23.46 23.11
C ALA A 739 19.93 24.62 22.93
N PRO A 740 20.04 25.13 21.69
CA PRO A 740 20.42 24.46 20.43
C PRO A 740 21.64 25.20 19.82
N VAL A 741 22.15 24.81 18.64
CA VAL A 741 22.67 25.74 17.59
C VAL A 741 23.34 24.93 16.48
N GLY A 742 23.02 25.31 15.24
CA GLY A 742 23.64 24.78 14.03
C GLY A 742 24.88 25.56 13.57
N THR A 743 25.40 25.07 12.45
CA THR A 743 26.18 25.77 11.39
C THR A 743 27.35 26.68 11.80
N GLU A 744 28.56 26.24 11.43
CA GLU A 744 29.53 26.91 10.53
C GLU A 744 30.82 26.07 10.57
N ALA A 745 31.21 25.34 9.51
CA ALA A 745 31.82 25.77 8.24
C ALA A 745 33.35 25.99 8.35
N GLU A 746 34.09 25.10 7.68
CA GLU A 746 35.35 25.30 6.91
C GLU A 746 36.58 25.84 7.68
N GLU A 747 37.83 25.45 7.40
CA GLU A 747 38.47 25.43 6.09
C GLU A 747 39.83 24.69 6.20
N GLU A 748 40.14 23.87 5.19
CA GLU A 748 41.44 23.26 4.91
C GLU A 748 42.46 24.29 4.40
N ALA A 749 43.76 24.06 4.61
CA ALA A 749 44.80 24.33 3.61
C ALA A 749 46.13 23.61 3.99
N PRO A 750 47.10 23.46 3.06
CA PRO A 750 47.53 22.15 2.56
C PRO A 750 49.05 21.93 2.69
N GLU A 751 49.57 20.73 2.37
CA GLU A 751 50.95 20.61 1.86
C GLU A 751 51.15 19.36 0.99
N GLU A 752 51.73 19.59 -0.20
CA GLU A 752 52.03 18.66 -1.29
C GLU A 752 53.51 18.15 -1.23
N PRO A 753 53.92 17.17 -2.07
CA PRO A 753 54.93 16.13 -1.79
C PRO A 753 56.33 16.51 -2.36
N PRO A 754 57.43 15.69 -2.27
CA PRO A 754 57.59 14.47 -3.09
C PRO A 754 58.61 13.37 -2.63
N ALA A 755 58.48 12.23 -3.34
CA ALA A 755 59.53 11.36 -3.90
C ALA A 755 60.47 10.51 -3.01
N GLY A 756 60.42 9.18 -3.20
CA GLY A 756 61.48 8.22 -2.83
C GLY A 756 61.08 6.75 -3.01
N PRO A 757 62.01 5.82 -3.31
CA PRO A 757 61.77 4.67 -4.18
C PRO A 757 61.15 3.44 -3.51
N GLU A 758 60.36 2.71 -4.29
CA GLU A 758 59.68 1.46 -3.92
C GLU A 758 60.67 0.39 -3.43
N THR A 759 60.43 -0.12 -2.23
CA THR A 759 61.15 -1.26 -1.63
C THR A 759 60.29 -2.52 -1.66
N GLY A 760 60.96 -3.69 -1.65
CA GLY A 760 60.42 -5.04 -1.97
C GLY A 760 59.17 -5.52 -1.22
N LEU A 761 58.66 -4.76 -0.26
CA LEU A 761 57.40 -5.00 0.45
C LEU A 761 56.16 -4.83 -0.46
N ALA A 762 56.23 -3.95 -1.47
CA ALA A 762 55.16 -3.80 -2.48
C ALA A 762 55.07 -5.01 -3.43
N LYS A 763 56.21 -5.65 -3.72
CA LYS A 763 56.28 -6.89 -4.51
C LYS A 763 55.74 -8.09 -3.72
N PHE A 764 55.97 -8.12 -2.40
CA PHE A 764 55.44 -9.15 -1.49
C PHE A 764 53.92 -9.02 -1.24
N ARG A 765 53.37 -7.79 -1.11
CA ARG A 765 51.91 -7.55 -1.00
C ARG A 765 51.13 -7.93 -2.27
N ARG A 766 51.74 -7.82 -3.46
CA ARG A 766 51.13 -8.25 -4.72
C ARG A 766 51.06 -9.78 -4.82
N VAL A 767 52.09 -10.48 -4.36
CA VAL A 767 52.14 -11.95 -4.33
C VAL A 767 51.25 -12.52 -3.22
N ALA A 768 51.18 -11.87 -2.05
CA ALA A 768 50.30 -12.29 -0.95
C ALA A 768 48.79 -12.17 -1.31
N ARG A 769 48.38 -11.14 -2.05
CA ARG A 769 47.00 -11.02 -2.56
C ARG A 769 46.65 -12.05 -3.64
N GLN A 770 47.63 -12.55 -4.38
CA GLN A 770 47.42 -13.53 -5.44
C GLN A 770 47.39 -14.98 -4.90
N VAL A 771 47.86 -15.20 -3.68
CA VAL A 771 47.80 -16.51 -2.99
C VAL A 771 46.56 -16.61 -2.08
N ALA A 772 46.08 -15.50 -1.52
CA ALA A 772 44.83 -15.46 -0.73
C ALA A 772 43.54 -15.63 -1.56
N SER A 773 43.63 -15.59 -2.90
CA SER A 773 42.48 -15.70 -3.82
C SER A 773 42.32 -17.09 -4.46
N SER A 774 43.02 -18.12 -3.96
CA SER A 774 43.00 -19.47 -4.58
C SER A 774 42.50 -20.62 -3.69
N SER A 775 42.02 -20.36 -2.47
CA SER A 775 41.64 -21.45 -1.54
C SER A 775 40.21 -21.42 -0.98
N THR A 776 39.36 -20.44 -1.34
CA THR A 776 37.97 -20.38 -0.85
C THR A 776 36.92 -20.82 -1.86
N ALA A 777 37.31 -21.13 -3.10
CA ALA A 777 36.38 -21.50 -4.18
C ALA A 777 35.98 -22.99 -4.24
N HIS A 778 36.43 -23.85 -3.30
CA HIS A 778 36.18 -25.31 -3.39
C HIS A 778 35.42 -25.93 -2.20
N LYS A 779 34.79 -25.12 -1.33
CA LYS A 779 33.90 -25.62 -0.26
C LYS A 779 32.44 -25.19 -0.37
N TRP A 780 32.09 -24.41 -1.39
CA TRP A 780 30.71 -23.91 -1.59
C TRP A 780 29.85 -24.73 -2.57
N GLY A 781 30.37 -25.86 -3.06
CA GLY A 781 29.67 -26.71 -4.04
C GLY A 781 28.95 -27.94 -3.48
N GLN A 782 29.15 -28.30 -2.21
CA GLN A 782 28.78 -29.63 -1.70
C GLN A 782 27.79 -29.65 -0.53
N VAL A 783 27.30 -28.49 -0.08
CA VAL A 783 26.30 -28.38 1.01
C VAL A 783 24.89 -28.04 0.50
N ILE A 784 24.71 -27.84 -0.81
CA ILE A 784 23.41 -27.49 -1.42
C ILE A 784 22.62 -28.73 -1.92
N GLN A 785 23.06 -29.96 -1.61
CA GLN A 785 22.39 -31.16 -2.15
C GLN A 785 21.69 -32.08 -1.13
N ASP A 786 21.90 -31.95 0.18
CA ASP A 786 21.45 -33.00 1.14
C ASP A 786 20.51 -32.58 2.27
N VAL A 787 19.87 -31.41 2.22
CA VAL A 787 18.78 -31.11 3.18
C VAL A 787 17.53 -30.63 2.44
N GLY A 788 16.62 -31.57 2.19
CA GLY A 788 15.27 -31.30 1.70
C GLY A 788 14.45 -30.61 2.79
N ILE A 789 14.51 -29.28 2.84
CA ILE A 789 13.65 -28.45 3.68
C ILE A 789 12.36 -28.15 2.90
N GLN A 790 11.24 -28.66 3.41
CA GLN A 790 9.90 -28.25 2.98
C GLN A 790 9.64 -26.82 3.45
N THR A 791 9.66 -25.88 2.51
CA THR A 791 9.35 -24.46 2.74
C THR A 791 7.83 -24.27 2.86
N ASN A 792 7.30 -24.16 4.09
CA ASN A 792 5.97 -23.60 4.32
C ASN A 792 6.11 -22.10 4.61
N SER A 793 5.37 -21.28 3.86
CA SER A 793 5.37 -19.82 4.00
C SER A 793 4.77 -19.40 5.34
N GLN A 794 5.53 -18.64 6.15
CA GLN A 794 5.05 -18.07 7.42
C GLN A 794 4.25 -16.77 7.23
N ILE A 795 4.36 -16.12 6.07
CA ILE A 795 3.57 -14.94 5.72
C ILE A 795 2.60 -15.32 4.60
N GLY A 796 1.41 -15.76 5.00
CA GLY A 796 0.32 -16.06 4.06
C GLY A 796 -1.00 -16.29 4.78
N ARG A 797 -2.01 -15.48 4.46
CA ARG A 797 -3.40 -15.75 4.85
C ARG A 797 -3.84 -17.10 4.28
N CYS A 798 -3.84 -18.13 5.12
CA CYS A 798 -4.30 -19.46 4.75
C CYS A 798 -5.83 -19.47 4.61
N ARG A 799 -6.34 -19.18 3.40
CA ARG A 799 -7.74 -19.41 3.03
C ARG A 799 -8.02 -20.84 2.55
N ASN A 800 -7.01 -21.71 2.48
CA ASN A 800 -7.14 -23.05 1.90
C ASN A 800 -7.42 -24.13 2.96
N ARG A 801 -8.54 -24.85 2.79
CA ARG A 801 -8.98 -25.97 3.66
C ARG A 801 -7.97 -27.12 3.73
N GLU A 802 -7.04 -27.20 2.77
CA GLU A 802 -5.97 -28.19 2.72
C GLU A 802 -4.77 -27.83 3.60
N SER A 803 -4.40 -26.54 3.71
CA SER A 803 -3.33 -26.10 4.63
C SER A 803 -3.73 -26.33 6.08
N PHE A 804 -4.99 -26.02 6.42
CA PHE A 804 -5.56 -26.29 7.74
C PHE A 804 -5.55 -27.80 8.07
N LYS A 805 -5.87 -28.67 7.09
CA LYS A 805 -5.77 -30.12 7.27
C LYS A 805 -4.32 -30.60 7.42
N ASN A 806 -3.37 -30.03 6.69
CA ASN A 806 -1.96 -30.40 6.79
C ASN A 806 -1.36 -29.97 8.13
N GLN A 807 -1.70 -28.78 8.62
CA GLN A 807 -1.33 -28.31 9.96
C GLN A 807 -1.97 -29.18 11.05
N GLN A 808 -3.24 -29.56 10.89
CA GLN A 808 -3.95 -30.45 11.82
C GLN A 808 -3.37 -31.89 11.81
N ASN A 809 -2.93 -32.38 10.65
CA ASN A 809 -2.25 -33.66 10.53
C ASN A 809 -0.83 -33.63 11.11
N LEU A 810 -0.09 -32.52 10.95
CA LEU A 810 1.23 -32.32 11.55
C LEU A 810 1.12 -32.31 13.08
N LEU A 811 0.15 -31.56 13.63
CA LEU A 811 -0.12 -31.53 15.07
C LEU A 811 -0.50 -32.92 15.61
N ARG A 812 -1.30 -33.67 14.85
CA ARG A 812 -1.65 -35.05 15.22
C ARG A 812 -0.43 -36.00 15.16
N ALA A 813 0.47 -35.81 14.21
CA ALA A 813 1.71 -36.58 14.10
C ALA A 813 2.71 -36.25 15.21
N MET A 814 2.80 -34.98 15.62
CA MET A 814 3.61 -34.55 16.77
C MET A 814 3.05 -35.10 18.09
N GLU A 815 1.73 -35.10 18.24
CA GLU A 815 1.03 -35.67 19.40
C GLU A 815 1.21 -37.20 19.48
N GLU A 816 1.18 -37.89 18.34
CA GLU A 816 1.46 -39.32 18.25
C GLU A 816 2.94 -39.63 18.53
N ALA A 817 3.87 -38.81 18.03
CA ALA A 817 5.29 -38.94 18.35
C ALA A 817 5.54 -38.73 19.86
N ARG A 818 4.89 -37.73 20.48
CA ARG A 818 4.98 -37.47 21.92
C ARG A 818 4.40 -38.63 22.75
N LYS A 819 3.26 -39.20 22.33
CA LYS A 819 2.67 -40.40 22.95
C LYS A 819 3.51 -41.65 22.79
N LEU A 820 4.34 -41.75 21.74
CA LEU A 820 5.29 -42.84 21.56
C LEU A 820 6.53 -42.67 22.44
N VAL A 821 6.98 -41.43 22.66
CA VAL A 821 8.08 -41.10 23.58
C VAL A 821 7.69 -41.30 25.05
N GLU A 822 6.46 -40.96 25.43
CA GLU A 822 5.95 -41.14 26.80
C GLU A 822 5.59 -42.61 27.13
N ARG A 823 5.52 -43.50 26.13
CA ARG A 823 5.13 -44.91 26.31
C ARG A 823 6.27 -45.89 26.56
N SER A 824 7.53 -45.47 26.51
CA SER A 824 8.67 -46.37 26.76
C SER A 824 9.12 -46.34 28.22
N PRO A 825 8.96 -47.43 29.01
CA PRO A 825 9.55 -47.53 30.33
C PRO A 825 11.01 -47.99 30.25
N LEU A 826 11.86 -47.38 31.09
CA LEU A 826 13.27 -47.73 31.29
C LEU A 826 13.46 -49.20 31.70
N HIS A 827 14.41 -49.89 31.05
CA HIS A 827 15.10 -51.04 31.63
C HIS A 827 16.59 -51.10 31.24
N ARG A 828 17.42 -51.42 32.24
CA ARG A 828 18.89 -51.54 32.22
C ARG A 828 19.42 -52.78 31.46
N SER A 829 20.68 -52.62 31.00
CA SER A 829 21.78 -53.59 30.84
C SER A 829 21.92 -54.36 29.51
N GLY A 830 23.12 -54.27 28.91
CA GLY A 830 23.71 -55.34 28.10
C GLY A 830 24.44 -54.92 26.81
N SER A 831 25.75 -54.63 26.93
CA SER A 831 26.85 -54.61 25.94
C SER A 831 26.62 -55.02 24.47
N VAL A 832 27.18 -54.25 23.51
CA VAL A 832 28.40 -54.56 22.70
C VAL A 832 28.74 -53.37 21.77
N SER A 833 29.96 -52.83 21.98
CA SER A 833 30.90 -52.03 21.16
C SER A 833 30.45 -51.03 20.06
N PRO A 834 30.90 -49.76 20.12
CA PRO A 834 31.04 -48.90 18.95
C PRO A 834 32.48 -48.90 18.39
N VAL A 835 32.58 -48.80 17.07
CA VAL A 835 33.83 -48.61 16.30
C VAL A 835 34.27 -47.15 16.43
N GLU A 836 35.53 -46.95 16.81
CA GLU A 836 36.23 -45.67 16.93
C GLU A 836 36.58 -45.04 15.57
N ILE A 837 36.37 -43.72 15.46
CA ILE A 837 37.16 -42.82 14.62
C ILE A 837 37.71 -41.75 15.57
N VAL A 838 39.04 -41.61 15.60
CA VAL A 838 39.82 -40.86 16.58
C VAL A 838 40.17 -39.48 16.03
N ASP A 839 39.84 -38.41 16.77
CA ASP A 839 40.44 -37.08 16.62
C ASP A 839 41.28 -36.74 17.88
N PRO A 840 42.59 -36.43 17.75
CA PRO A 840 43.53 -36.43 18.89
C PRO A 840 43.60 -35.11 19.69
N THR A 841 42.76 -34.11 19.41
CA THR A 841 42.82 -32.79 20.09
C THR A 841 41.76 -32.61 21.18
N ALA A 842 40.68 -33.40 21.19
CA ALA A 842 39.62 -33.31 22.19
C ALA A 842 40.01 -33.95 23.54
N ASN A 843 40.87 -34.97 23.53
CA ASN A 843 41.24 -35.72 24.73
C ASN A 843 42.17 -34.94 25.65
N THR A 844 43.05 -34.11 25.09
CA THR A 844 44.00 -33.28 25.87
C THR A 844 43.29 -32.16 26.63
N LEU A 845 42.19 -31.63 26.09
CA LEU A 845 41.39 -30.58 26.73
C LEU A 845 40.55 -31.14 27.88
N MET A 846 39.98 -32.34 27.70
CA MET A 846 39.20 -33.05 28.72
C MET A 846 40.06 -33.52 29.89
N GLU A 847 41.33 -33.90 29.64
CA GLU A 847 42.27 -34.29 30.70
C GLU A 847 42.74 -33.09 31.53
N LEU A 848 42.92 -31.92 30.91
CA LEU A 848 43.22 -30.67 31.61
C LEU A 848 42.05 -30.16 32.46
N LEU A 849 40.82 -30.25 31.96
CA LEU A 849 39.62 -29.84 32.71
C LEU A 849 39.34 -30.77 33.90
N LYS A 850 39.67 -32.06 33.78
CA LYS A 850 39.54 -33.03 34.86
C LYS A 850 40.57 -32.81 35.96
N ASN A 851 41.82 -32.48 35.59
CA ASN A 851 42.88 -32.15 36.54
C ASN A 851 42.57 -30.86 37.33
N ILE A 852 41.96 -29.85 36.70
CA ILE A 852 41.54 -28.60 37.38
C ILE A 852 40.37 -28.85 38.34
N LYS A 853 39.46 -29.77 38.00
CA LYS A 853 38.32 -30.13 38.86
C LYS A 853 38.74 -30.95 40.07
N GLU A 854 39.79 -31.77 39.95
CA GLU A 854 40.34 -32.57 41.05
C GLU A 854 41.20 -31.71 42.00
N GLU A 855 41.92 -30.70 41.50
CA GLU A 855 42.67 -29.74 42.36
C GLU A 855 41.77 -28.86 43.25
N ILE A 856 40.51 -28.64 42.88
CA ILE A 856 39.57 -27.81 43.68
C ILE A 856 38.98 -28.58 44.87
N ASN A 857 39.02 -29.92 44.86
CA ASN A 857 38.35 -30.77 45.86
C ASN A 857 39.24 -31.27 47.01
N GLU A 858 40.54 -30.93 47.08
CA GLU A 858 41.46 -31.48 48.09
C GLU A 858 41.87 -30.55 49.26
N ILE A 859 41.15 -29.45 49.53
CA ILE A 859 41.35 -28.69 50.79
C ILE A 859 40.21 -28.97 51.77
N SER A 860 40.60 -29.72 52.82
CA SER A 860 39.84 -30.45 53.85
C SER A 860 38.91 -29.65 54.83
N PRO A 861 38.14 -30.35 55.71
CA PRO A 861 36.89 -29.93 56.38
C PRO A 861 37.03 -29.63 57.91
N MET A 862 35.97 -29.13 58.59
CA MET A 862 35.35 -29.71 59.82
C MET A 862 34.37 -28.79 60.62
N ASN A 863 33.24 -29.41 61.02
CA ASN A 863 32.47 -29.38 62.30
C ASN A 863 31.83 -28.07 62.84
N THR A 864 30.50 -27.89 62.82
CA THR A 864 29.36 -28.46 63.63
C THR A 864 29.26 -28.02 65.10
N LEU A 865 28.19 -27.27 65.47
CA LEU A 865 27.04 -27.72 66.30
C LEU A 865 26.09 -26.57 66.81
N LYS A 866 24.80 -26.66 66.40
CA LYS A 866 23.51 -26.36 67.10
C LYS A 866 23.13 -24.93 67.55
N PRO A 867 21.83 -24.58 67.78
CA PRO A 867 20.66 -25.39 68.23
C PRO A 867 19.34 -25.26 67.39
N SER A 868 18.47 -26.28 67.26
CA SER A 868 17.20 -26.56 68.00
C SER A 868 16.45 -25.35 68.61
N SER A 869 15.13 -25.15 68.59
CA SER A 869 13.92 -25.76 68.01
C SER A 869 12.76 -24.81 68.43
N GLN A 870 11.70 -24.63 67.63
CA GLN A 870 10.30 -24.71 68.12
C GLN A 870 9.27 -24.57 66.96
N ARG A 871 8.27 -25.45 67.03
CA ARG A 871 7.14 -25.69 66.10
C ARG A 871 6.08 -24.59 66.19
N PHE A 872 5.16 -24.52 65.21
CA PHE A 872 3.69 -24.66 65.36
C PHE A 872 3.04 -24.62 63.95
N ILE A 873 2.50 -25.75 63.46
CA ILE A 873 1.06 -26.11 63.30
C ILE A 873 0.30 -25.34 62.21
N CYS A 874 -0.20 -26.12 61.25
CA CYS A 874 -1.22 -25.81 60.25
C CYS A 874 -2.61 -25.77 60.91
N THR A 875 -3.45 -24.76 60.60
CA THR A 875 -4.91 -24.93 60.48
C THR A 875 -5.62 -23.70 59.90
N GLN A 876 -6.51 -23.99 58.95
CA GLN A 876 -7.85 -23.43 58.75
C GLN A 876 -8.04 -22.07 58.05
N VAL A 877 -8.44 -22.22 56.78
CA VAL A 877 -9.42 -21.41 56.06
C VAL A 877 -10.76 -21.42 56.81
N ALA A 878 -11.37 -20.25 57.00
CA ALA A 878 -12.78 -20.12 57.34
C ALA A 878 -13.40 -18.83 56.76
N ASN A 879 -14.38 -19.07 55.89
CA ASN A 879 -15.63 -18.34 55.64
C ASN A 879 -15.66 -16.90 55.09
N CYS A 880 -16.27 -16.85 53.90
CA CYS A 880 -16.97 -15.72 53.30
C CYS A 880 -18.31 -15.41 53.98
N ASP A 881 -18.82 -14.22 53.59
CA ASP A 881 -20.21 -13.76 53.49
C ASP A 881 -20.82 -12.96 54.66
N PRO A 882 -21.84 -12.09 54.41
CA PRO A 882 -21.94 -11.03 53.38
C PRO A 882 -22.68 -9.76 53.90
N ASN A 883 -22.93 -8.77 53.01
CA ASN A 883 -24.03 -7.76 53.01
C ASN A 883 -23.74 -6.26 53.28
N GLY A 884 -24.38 -5.44 52.42
CA GLY A 884 -24.92 -4.09 52.72
C GLY A 884 -24.09 -2.93 52.16
N VAL A 885 -24.32 -2.37 50.98
CA VAL A 885 -25.47 -1.56 50.48
C VAL A 885 -25.61 -0.17 51.16
N SER A 886 -25.10 0.84 50.44
CA SER A 886 -25.75 2.12 50.07
C SER A 886 -25.68 3.40 50.95
N VAL A 887 -25.63 4.52 50.19
CA VAL A 887 -26.30 5.83 50.36
C VAL A 887 -25.46 7.03 50.81
N ASP A 888 -25.24 7.93 49.82
CA ASP A 888 -25.44 9.41 49.78
C ASP A 888 -24.74 10.33 50.80
N MET A 889 -24.57 11.64 50.61
CA MET A 889 -24.52 12.61 49.50
C MET A 889 -24.31 13.97 50.24
N ASP A 890 -23.65 14.92 49.58
CA ASP A 890 -23.78 16.38 49.76
C ASP A 890 -23.12 17.19 50.90
N THR A 891 -22.53 18.30 50.41
CA THR A 891 -22.50 19.68 50.94
C THR A 891 -21.38 20.19 51.87
N SER A 892 -20.54 21.05 51.26
CA SER A 892 -19.76 22.17 51.82
C SER A 892 -20.62 23.13 52.68
N PRO A 893 -20.10 23.96 53.64
CA PRO A 893 -18.99 24.92 53.41
C PRO A 893 -18.01 25.20 54.60
N SER A 894 -16.90 25.88 54.29
CA SER A 894 -15.80 26.47 55.10
C SER A 894 -16.22 27.23 56.39
N PRO A 895 -15.38 27.44 57.46
CA PRO A 895 -13.98 27.96 57.42
C PRO A 895 -12.94 27.47 58.49
N VAL A 896 -11.67 27.84 58.21
CA VAL A 896 -10.33 27.81 58.89
C VAL A 896 -10.32 28.12 60.43
N PRO A 897 -9.31 27.81 61.31
CA PRO A 897 -7.91 27.28 61.16
C PRO A 897 -7.49 26.13 62.12
N GLY A 898 -6.31 25.52 61.86
CA GLY A 898 -5.56 24.78 62.89
C GLY A 898 -4.41 23.92 62.36
N ILE A 899 -3.19 24.44 62.45
CA ILE A 899 -1.93 23.80 62.03
C ILE A 899 -1.64 22.55 62.88
N GLY A 900 -1.33 21.42 62.22
CA GLY A 900 -0.89 20.19 62.88
C GLY A 900 -0.44 19.10 61.89
N ASN A 901 0.81 19.21 61.43
CA ASN A 901 1.71 18.16 60.90
C ASN A 901 1.15 16.94 60.16
N LEU A 902 1.26 16.98 58.83
CA LEU A 902 1.37 15.80 57.95
C LEU A 902 2.71 15.87 57.22
N THR A 903 3.62 14.95 57.54
CA THR A 903 4.74 14.56 56.67
C THR A 903 4.76 13.04 56.57
N GLY A 904 3.92 12.49 55.69
CA GLY A 904 4.11 11.19 55.09
C GLY A 904 4.46 11.42 53.62
N THR A 905 5.75 11.48 53.30
CA THR A 905 6.25 11.60 51.93
C THR A 905 6.06 10.28 51.19
N MET A 906 5.28 10.26 50.11
CA MET A 906 5.43 9.29 49.03
C MET A 906 6.84 9.45 48.45
N SER A 907 7.69 8.46 48.64
CA SER A 907 9.00 8.37 47.99
C SER A 907 8.82 7.94 46.53
N LEU A 908 9.12 8.84 45.61
CA LEU A 908 9.54 8.49 44.25
C LEU A 908 10.85 7.72 44.36
N ASP A 909 10.87 6.45 43.95
CA ASP A 909 12.10 5.64 43.90
C ASP A 909 13.03 6.16 42.81
N LEU A 910 13.91 7.11 43.16
CA LEU A 910 15.07 7.45 42.34
C LEU A 910 16.05 6.26 42.31
N PRO A 911 16.75 6.03 41.17
CA PRO A 911 17.77 4.99 41.09
C PRO A 911 18.85 5.23 42.14
N LYS A 912 19.19 4.17 42.89
CA LYS A 912 20.24 4.22 43.92
C LYS A 912 21.57 4.68 43.30
N PRO A 913 22.31 5.60 43.93
CA PRO A 913 23.60 6.04 43.40
C PRO A 913 24.59 4.87 43.35
N LEU A 914 25.18 4.63 42.18
CA LEU A 914 26.15 3.53 41.98
C LEU A 914 27.33 3.65 42.94
N THR A 915 27.75 2.53 43.50
CA THR A 915 28.97 2.43 44.30
C THR A 915 30.22 2.66 43.43
N ILE A 916 31.32 3.08 44.05
CA ILE A 916 32.58 3.38 43.34
C ILE A 916 33.10 2.16 42.56
N ASP A 917 32.86 0.95 43.07
CA ASP A 917 33.32 -0.27 42.43
C ASP A 917 32.39 -0.72 41.29
N GLU A 918 31.08 -0.45 41.36
CA GLU A 918 30.15 -0.60 40.22
C GLU A 918 30.47 0.38 39.08
N LYS A 919 30.80 1.63 39.40
CA LYS A 919 31.25 2.60 38.38
C LYS A 919 32.54 2.16 37.69
N LYS A 920 33.50 1.61 38.44
CA LYS A 920 34.75 1.07 37.88
C LYS A 920 34.50 -0.15 37.01
N PHE A 921 33.56 -1.01 37.40
CA PHE A 921 33.17 -2.19 36.65
C PHE A 921 32.59 -1.80 35.29
N LEU A 922 31.56 -0.94 35.26
CA LEU A 922 30.94 -0.49 34.00
C LEU A 922 31.94 0.25 33.09
N LEU A 923 32.82 1.07 33.66
CA LEU A 923 33.89 1.75 32.91
C LEU A 923 34.97 0.80 32.35
N ALA A 924 35.20 -0.34 33.00
CA ALA A 924 36.12 -1.35 32.49
C ALA A 924 35.50 -2.14 31.34
N VAL A 925 34.19 -2.41 31.42
CA VAL A 925 33.40 -3.03 30.35
C VAL A 925 33.33 -2.12 29.12
N GLU A 926 32.98 -0.85 29.28
CA GLU A 926 32.91 0.15 28.18
C GLU A 926 34.24 0.33 27.44
N ARG A 927 35.38 0.05 28.10
CA ARG A 927 36.71 0.16 27.50
C ARG A 927 37.23 -1.14 26.88
N GLY A 928 36.50 -2.24 27.01
CA GLY A 928 36.93 -3.56 26.55
C GLY A 928 38.07 -4.18 27.38
N ASP A 929 38.27 -3.79 28.65
CA ASP A 929 39.33 -4.35 29.51
C ASP A 929 38.91 -5.71 30.09
N LEU A 930 38.98 -6.75 29.25
CA LEU A 930 38.48 -8.09 29.53
C LEU A 930 39.16 -8.75 30.74
N ALA A 931 40.45 -8.51 30.92
CA ALA A 931 41.24 -9.07 32.01
C ALA A 931 40.83 -8.51 33.38
N ASN A 932 40.63 -7.19 33.46
CA ASN A 932 40.23 -6.54 34.69
C ASN A 932 38.76 -6.88 35.04
N VAL A 933 37.88 -6.89 34.04
CA VAL A 933 36.48 -7.31 34.20
C VAL A 933 36.41 -8.76 34.71
N ARG A 934 37.17 -9.69 34.13
CA ARG A 934 37.25 -11.09 34.60
C ARG A 934 37.67 -11.18 36.07
N ARG A 935 38.69 -10.41 36.49
CA ARG A 935 39.14 -10.39 37.89
C ARG A 935 38.07 -9.81 38.82
N MET A 936 37.38 -8.75 38.38
CA MET A 936 36.30 -8.13 39.15
C MET A 936 35.10 -9.06 39.33
N LEU A 937 34.69 -9.78 38.28
CA LEU A 937 33.61 -10.76 38.30
C LEU A 937 33.96 -11.98 39.16
N GLN A 938 35.17 -12.55 39.04
CA GLN A 938 35.63 -13.65 39.89
C GLN A 938 35.70 -13.24 41.37
N LYS A 939 36.10 -12.00 41.66
CA LYS A 939 36.12 -11.45 43.02
C LYS A 939 34.70 -11.21 43.56
N ALA A 940 33.78 -10.79 42.70
CA ALA A 940 32.37 -10.63 43.03
C ALA A 940 31.71 -11.98 43.33
N ALA A 941 31.95 -13.01 42.52
CA ALA A 941 31.44 -14.37 42.71
C ALA A 941 31.89 -15.02 44.04
N ARG A 942 33.11 -14.70 44.50
CA ARG A 942 33.65 -15.24 45.76
C ARG A 942 33.21 -14.50 47.03
N LYS A 943 32.77 -13.24 46.93
CA LYS A 943 32.56 -12.36 48.10
C LYS A 943 31.23 -11.59 48.10
N HIS A 944 30.38 -11.72 47.07
CA HIS A 944 29.18 -10.89 46.83
C HIS A 944 29.43 -9.39 47.06
N HIS A 945 30.46 -8.87 46.40
CA HIS A 945 31.05 -7.57 46.75
C HIS A 945 30.28 -6.36 46.21
N PHE A 946 29.60 -6.48 45.06
CA PHE A 946 28.80 -5.44 44.42
C PHE A 946 27.77 -6.07 43.47
N ASN A 947 26.74 -5.32 43.03
CA ASN A 947 25.73 -5.85 42.13
C ASN A 947 26.30 -5.96 40.71
N ILE A 948 26.36 -7.19 40.17
CA ILE A 948 26.83 -7.48 38.82
C ILE A 948 25.87 -6.90 37.76
N ASN A 949 24.57 -6.85 38.08
CA ASN A 949 23.50 -6.30 37.22
C ASN A 949 23.24 -4.81 37.52
N CYS A 950 24.29 -4.06 37.88
CA CYS A 950 24.17 -2.61 38.08
C CYS A 950 23.94 -1.90 36.75
N MET A 951 23.14 -0.84 36.78
CA MET A 951 22.80 -0.01 35.62
C MET A 951 23.34 1.40 35.82
N ASP A 952 23.79 2.03 34.74
CA ASP A 952 24.18 3.44 34.76
C ASP A 952 22.96 4.37 34.97
N SER A 953 23.20 5.68 35.04
CA SER A 953 22.13 6.68 35.16
C SER A 953 21.20 6.76 33.94
N LEU A 954 21.56 6.08 32.84
CA LEU A 954 20.77 5.96 31.60
C LEU A 954 20.04 4.62 31.51
N GLY A 955 20.18 3.73 32.52
CA GLY A 955 19.55 2.41 32.52
C GLY A 955 20.33 1.31 31.78
N ARG A 956 21.57 1.57 31.34
CA ARG A 956 22.40 0.60 30.60
C ARG A 956 23.16 -0.31 31.56
N GLY A 957 23.06 -1.62 31.34
CA GLY A 957 23.82 -2.63 32.08
C GLY A 957 25.19 -2.91 31.46
N ALA A 958 26.00 -3.73 32.13
CA ALA A 958 27.30 -4.18 31.61
C ALA A 958 27.18 -4.88 30.24
N LEU A 959 26.14 -5.71 30.06
CA LEU A 959 25.92 -6.42 28.80
C LEU A 959 25.53 -5.47 27.66
N THR A 960 24.66 -4.49 27.93
CA THR A 960 24.30 -3.42 26.99
C THR A 960 25.54 -2.64 26.54
N LEU A 961 26.42 -2.26 27.47
CA LEU A 961 27.67 -1.53 27.16
C LEU A 961 28.67 -2.37 26.36
N ALA A 962 28.71 -3.68 26.57
CA ALA A 962 29.57 -4.58 25.81
C ALA A 962 29.05 -4.78 24.37
N ILE A 963 27.73 -4.80 24.19
CA ILE A 963 27.05 -4.89 22.89
C ILE A 963 27.21 -3.58 22.12
N ASP A 964 26.95 -2.42 22.75
CA ASP A 964 27.15 -1.10 22.16
C ASP A 964 28.61 -0.87 21.75
N GLY A 965 29.54 -1.61 22.37
CA GLY A 965 30.95 -1.59 22.08
C GLY A 965 31.45 -2.68 21.14
N GLU A 966 30.54 -3.47 20.57
CA GLU A 966 30.78 -4.58 19.62
C GLU A 966 31.90 -5.54 20.05
N ASN A 967 32.06 -5.74 21.36
CA ASN A 967 33.12 -6.59 21.90
C ASN A 967 32.59 -7.99 22.21
N LEU A 968 32.67 -8.90 21.24
CA LEU A 968 32.15 -10.27 21.34
C LEU A 968 32.73 -11.01 22.55
N GLU A 969 34.04 -10.91 22.78
CA GLU A 969 34.72 -11.62 23.86
C GLU A 969 34.25 -11.15 25.24
N MET A 970 33.96 -9.85 25.37
CA MET A 970 33.40 -9.28 26.60
C MET A 970 31.97 -9.77 26.83
N VAL A 971 31.15 -9.84 25.78
CA VAL A 971 29.79 -10.40 25.83
C VAL A 971 29.84 -11.87 26.28
N GLU A 972 30.70 -12.69 25.67
CA GLU A 972 30.89 -14.10 26.04
C GLU A 972 31.29 -14.24 27.52
N LEU A 973 32.28 -13.45 27.98
CA LEU A 973 32.72 -13.48 29.37
C LEU A 973 31.60 -13.11 30.36
N LEU A 974 30.84 -12.06 30.06
CA LEU A 974 29.75 -11.58 30.92
C LEU A 974 28.64 -12.62 31.02
N VAL A 975 28.29 -13.23 29.90
CA VAL A 975 27.26 -14.29 29.80
C VAL A 975 27.69 -15.55 30.57
N ILE A 976 28.93 -16.04 30.37
CA ILE A 976 29.46 -17.20 31.12
C ILE A 976 29.52 -16.95 32.62
N MET A 977 29.78 -15.71 33.05
CA MET A 977 29.84 -15.32 34.47
C MET A 977 28.47 -15.07 35.11
N GLY A 978 27.37 -15.29 34.40
CA GLY A 978 26.01 -15.27 34.94
C GLY A 978 25.40 -13.89 35.11
N VAL A 979 25.78 -12.92 34.26
CA VAL A 979 25.11 -11.61 34.16
C VAL A 979 23.70 -11.82 33.57
N GLU A 980 22.68 -11.12 34.10
CA GLU A 980 21.32 -11.22 33.56
C GLU A 980 21.24 -10.66 32.13
N THR A 981 20.69 -11.43 31.20
CA THR A 981 20.58 -11.05 29.78
C THR A 981 19.53 -9.97 29.53
N ARG A 982 18.38 -9.96 30.22
CA ARG A 982 17.32 -8.92 30.11
C ARG A 982 17.03 -8.47 28.66
N ASP A 983 17.15 -7.16 28.36
CA ASP A 983 16.93 -6.57 27.04
C ASP A 983 18.13 -6.71 26.08
N ALA A 984 19.17 -7.46 26.46
CA ALA A 984 20.40 -7.56 25.68
C ALA A 984 20.18 -8.18 24.29
N LEU A 985 19.25 -9.11 24.13
CA LEU A 985 18.94 -9.65 22.80
C LEU A 985 18.33 -8.57 21.89
N LEU A 986 17.36 -7.80 22.39
CA LEU A 986 16.79 -6.68 21.64
C LEU A 986 17.85 -5.60 21.37
N GLN A 987 18.74 -5.34 22.33
CA GLN A 987 19.83 -4.40 22.15
C GLN A 987 20.84 -4.87 21.10
N ALA A 988 21.22 -6.15 21.10
CA ALA A 988 22.13 -6.72 20.10
C ALA A 988 21.53 -6.62 18.70
N ILE A 989 20.22 -6.86 18.58
CA ILE A 989 19.49 -6.67 17.31
C ILE A 989 19.45 -5.18 16.92
N ASN A 990 19.24 -4.28 17.89
CA ASN A 990 19.21 -2.84 17.66
C ASN A 990 20.57 -2.25 17.28
N ALA A 991 21.66 -2.83 17.77
CA ALA A 991 23.04 -2.52 17.41
C ALA A 991 23.50 -3.25 16.14
N GLU A 992 22.68 -4.15 15.58
CA GLU A 992 22.98 -4.92 14.37
C GLU A 992 24.19 -5.87 14.52
N PHE A 993 24.55 -6.22 15.76
CA PHE A 993 25.67 -7.09 16.09
C PHE A 993 25.31 -8.58 15.96
N VAL A 994 25.54 -9.15 14.77
CA VAL A 994 25.09 -10.49 14.37
C VAL A 994 25.66 -11.60 15.27
N GLU A 995 26.96 -11.56 15.56
CA GLU A 995 27.65 -12.59 16.35
C GLU A 995 27.17 -12.62 17.79
N ALA A 996 26.90 -11.46 18.39
CA ALA A 996 26.32 -11.40 19.74
C ALA A 996 24.89 -11.95 19.76
N VAL A 997 24.09 -11.71 18.71
CA VAL A 997 22.74 -12.29 18.62
C VAL A 997 22.82 -13.82 18.58
N GLU A 998 23.71 -14.39 17.77
CA GLU A 998 23.90 -15.84 17.69
C GLU A 998 24.35 -16.42 19.04
N LEU A 999 25.36 -15.81 19.67
CA LEU A 999 25.87 -16.24 20.97
C LEU A 999 24.80 -16.17 22.08
N LEU A 1000 24.01 -15.09 22.13
CA LEU A 1000 22.95 -14.92 23.12
C LEU A 1000 21.84 -15.97 22.93
N LEU A 1001 21.46 -16.26 21.68
CA LEU A 1001 20.46 -17.29 21.37
C LEU A 1001 20.96 -18.70 21.72
N GLU A 1002 22.22 -19.04 21.38
CA GLU A 1002 22.83 -20.31 21.74
C GLU A 1002 22.92 -20.50 23.27
N HIS A 1003 23.30 -19.45 23.99
CA HIS A 1003 23.36 -19.49 25.45
C HIS A 1003 21.99 -19.73 26.08
N GLU A 1004 20.94 -19.14 25.50
CA GLU A 1004 19.58 -19.31 25.99
C GLU A 1004 19.03 -20.73 25.70
N GLU A 1005 19.38 -21.32 24.55
CA GLU A 1005 19.09 -22.73 24.25
C GLU A 1005 19.77 -23.69 25.24
N LEU A 1006 21.00 -23.37 25.68
CA LEU A 1006 21.73 -24.19 26.66
C LEU A 1006 21.13 -24.13 28.08
N ILE A 1007 20.44 -23.03 28.43
CA ILE A 1007 19.78 -22.86 29.73
C ILE A 1007 18.36 -23.46 29.73
N HIS A 1008 17.78 -23.65 28.55
CA HIS A 1008 16.40 -24.10 28.37
C HIS A 1008 16.18 -25.54 28.87
N LYS A 1009 15.05 -25.78 29.55
CA LYS A 1009 14.61 -27.12 29.99
C LYS A 1009 13.40 -27.56 29.17
N ASP A 1010 13.43 -28.79 28.65
CA ASP A 1010 12.34 -29.37 27.86
C ASP A 1010 10.98 -29.30 28.58
N GLY A 1011 10.06 -28.47 28.05
CA GLY A 1011 8.68 -28.34 28.52
C GLY A 1011 8.35 -27.03 29.25
N GLU A 1012 9.32 -26.16 29.51
CA GLU A 1012 9.09 -24.77 29.94
C GLU A 1012 9.04 -23.85 28.70
N PRO A 1013 8.29 -22.74 28.68
CA PRO A 1013 8.41 -21.76 27.59
C PRO A 1013 9.84 -21.19 27.58
N TYR A 1014 10.32 -20.76 26.41
CA TYR A 1014 11.54 -19.95 26.33
C TYR A 1014 11.27 -18.66 27.14
N VAL A 1015 11.73 -18.64 28.39
CA VAL A 1015 12.15 -17.52 29.26
C VAL A 1015 12.20 -17.99 30.71
N SER A 1016 13.29 -17.58 31.35
CA SER A 1016 13.75 -17.84 32.71
C SER A 1016 12.72 -17.54 33.82
N ASN A 1017 12.30 -18.60 34.51
CA ASN A 1017 11.79 -18.51 35.88
C ASN A 1017 12.97 -18.43 36.87
N SER A 1018 13.27 -17.23 37.37
CA SER A 1018 13.85 -17.06 38.71
C SER A 1018 13.67 -15.62 39.22
N ILE A 1019 12.56 -15.36 39.93
CA ILE A 1019 12.45 -14.80 41.30
C ILE A 1019 11.01 -15.04 41.78
#